data_AF-A0A8C9ZUK4-F1
#
_entry.id   AF-A0A8C9ZUK4-F1
#
_cell.length_a   1.000
_cell.length_b   1.000
_cell.length_c   1.000
_cell.angle_alpha   90.00
_cell.angle_beta   90.00
_cell.angle_gamma   90.00
#
_symmetry.space_group_name_H-M   'P 1'
#
loop_
_entity.id
_entity.type
_entity.pdbx_description
1 polymer ?
#
loop_
_entity_poly.entity_id
_entity_poly.type
_entity_poly.pdbx_seq_one_letter_code
_entity_poly.pdbx_strand_id
1 'polypeptide(L)'
;MIPVMEFRQFSEQQPAFRVLKPWWDVFTDYLSVVMLMIGVFGCTLQVMQDKIICLPQRESLGNTSEVEVKSLLHLQSNISAVPKEMTGLKTQLDFQQYLFINQMCYEKALHWYAKFFPYLVLIHTLIFMVCSNFWFKFPGSSSKIEHFISMLSKCFDSPWTTRALSEVSGENPEEKDKKSATSRSNIALSPGEGSLEKTQSLRSIPEKIVVDKPSASALDKKEGEQAKALFEKVKKFRLHVEEGDILYLMYVRQTVFKVFKFLLIIAYNSSLVNKVRNRVSCQVEIQDMTGYRNFQCNHTMAHLFSKLSYCYLCLVAVYGLTSLYTSYWLFYRSLKEYSFEYVRQETGINDIPDVKNDFAFMLHMIDQYDPLYSKRFAVFLSEVSENKLKQLNLNNEWTADKLRQKLQTNSNNRLELQLFMLPGLPDTVFELTELQSLRLEIINNATIPGSISQLEDLQELSLYQSSLKSQTTATSFLKENLKVLRVKFDDNRELPNWMYVLRNLEELYLTGSLSPDASKNIALESLREMKGLKMLYLKSNLTKIPQSIVDVSSHLQRLYLHNDGTKLVMLNNLKKMTNLIELELVHCDLERIPHAIFSLTNLQELDLKENNLRSIEEIISFQHLRKLTCLKLWYNGIMYIPEHIKKLGSLERLYFSHNKIEILPSHLFLCNKLRYLDVSNNDIRFIPPEIGVLQSLQYFSVTCNKIENLPDELFFCKKLKTLKLGKNSLSSLSPKISYLAQLTYLDLKGNHFELLPQELGCCRALKHSGLIVEETLFQTLPPDVRDQMKAE
;
A
#
# COMPACT_ATOMS: atom_id res chain seq x y z
N MET A 1 -14.81 28.80 -56.22
CA MET A 1 -13.48 28.84 -55.59
C MET A 1 -13.65 28.20 -54.22
N ILE A 2 -13.11 27.00 -53.98
CA ILE A 2 -13.27 26.31 -52.70
C ILE A 2 -12.23 26.89 -51.74
N PRO A 3 -12.60 27.62 -50.68
CA PRO A 3 -11.64 28.20 -49.77
C PRO A 3 -10.91 27.08 -49.00
N VAL A 4 -9.59 27.22 -48.85
CA VAL A 4 -8.76 26.28 -48.06
C VAL A 4 -9.31 26.08 -46.64
N MET A 5 -10.05 27.08 -46.12
CA MET A 5 -10.73 27.05 -44.84
C MET A 5 -11.79 25.95 -44.69
N GLU A 6 -12.42 25.48 -45.77
CA GLU A 6 -13.39 24.38 -45.68
C GLU A 6 -12.71 23.03 -45.35
N PHE A 7 -11.42 22.89 -45.65
CA PHE A 7 -10.65 21.70 -45.30
C PHE A 7 -10.12 21.70 -43.86
N ARG A 8 -10.38 22.77 -43.10
CA ARG A 8 -9.96 22.93 -41.70
C ARG A 8 -10.54 21.85 -40.78
N GLN A 9 -11.72 21.30 -41.09
CA GLN A 9 -12.34 20.19 -40.34
C GLN A 9 -11.49 18.89 -40.34
N PHE A 10 -10.64 18.70 -41.36
CA PHE A 10 -9.73 17.56 -41.43
C PHE A 10 -8.43 17.79 -40.64
N SER A 11 -8.15 19.04 -40.25
CA SER A 11 -6.95 19.46 -39.51
C SER A 11 -7.22 19.84 -38.05
N GLU A 12 -8.45 20.23 -37.69
CA GLU A 12 -8.79 20.60 -36.31
C GLU A 12 -8.79 19.38 -35.39
N GLN A 13 -7.86 19.41 -34.43
CA GLN A 13 -7.74 18.46 -33.34
C GLN A 13 -7.79 19.23 -32.02
N GLN A 14 -8.22 18.55 -30.95
CA GLN A 14 -8.16 19.12 -29.61
C GLN A 14 -6.69 19.49 -29.27
N PRO A 15 -6.44 20.67 -28.67
CA PRO A 15 -5.09 21.12 -28.35
C PRO A 15 -4.34 20.17 -27.41
N ALA A 16 -5.07 19.39 -26.61
CA ALA A 16 -4.53 18.41 -25.67
C ALA A 16 -3.78 17.25 -26.36
N PHE A 17 -4.12 16.90 -27.61
CA PHE A 17 -3.45 15.81 -28.35
C PHE A 17 -2.04 16.17 -28.84
N ARG A 18 -1.63 17.45 -28.74
CA ARG A 18 -0.30 17.90 -29.16
C ARG A 18 0.84 17.21 -28.40
N VAL A 19 0.60 16.82 -27.15
CA VAL A 19 1.60 16.15 -26.29
C VAL A 19 2.01 14.77 -26.84
N LEU A 20 1.15 14.15 -27.68
CA LEU A 20 1.42 12.87 -28.33
C LEU A 20 1.92 13.01 -29.77
N LYS A 21 2.23 14.23 -30.24
CA LYS A 21 2.75 14.48 -31.59
C LYS A 21 4.23 14.84 -31.53
N PRO A 22 5.13 13.93 -31.91
CA PRO A 22 6.54 14.24 -32.09
C PRO A 22 6.76 15.19 -33.26
N TRP A 23 7.98 15.70 -33.38
CA TRP A 23 8.34 16.70 -34.39
C TRP A 23 8.04 16.26 -35.83
N TRP A 24 8.16 14.96 -36.14
CA TRP A 24 7.90 14.44 -37.48
C TRP A 24 6.42 14.51 -37.87
N ASP A 25 5.50 14.23 -36.94
CA ASP A 25 4.07 14.28 -37.21
C ASP A 25 3.63 15.73 -37.43
N VAL A 26 4.11 16.63 -36.57
CA VAL A 26 3.91 18.09 -36.71
C VAL A 26 4.42 18.57 -38.07
N PHE A 27 5.61 18.14 -38.49
CA PHE A 27 6.18 18.51 -39.77
C PHE A 27 5.37 17.96 -40.96
N THR A 28 4.90 16.70 -40.89
CA THR A 28 4.07 16.11 -41.95
C THR A 28 2.69 16.77 -42.09
N ASP A 29 2.13 17.29 -41.00
CA ASP A 29 0.89 18.07 -41.03
C ASP A 29 1.08 19.37 -41.83
N TYR A 30 2.16 20.12 -41.56
CA TYR A 30 2.47 21.33 -42.31
C TYR A 30 2.76 21.05 -43.78
N LEU A 31 3.51 20.00 -44.10
CA LEU A 31 3.75 19.58 -45.49
C LEU A 31 2.44 19.24 -46.21
N SER A 32 1.51 18.56 -45.53
CA SER A 32 0.20 18.20 -46.09
C SER A 32 -0.63 19.45 -46.41
N VAL A 33 -0.57 20.49 -45.57
CA VAL A 33 -1.22 21.78 -45.83
C VAL A 33 -0.62 22.48 -47.04
N VAL A 34 0.71 22.50 -47.20
CA VAL A 34 1.37 23.09 -48.37
C VAL A 34 1.01 22.32 -49.66
N MET A 35 0.99 20.99 -49.60
CA MET A 35 0.56 20.16 -50.74
C MET A 35 -0.93 20.41 -51.08
N LEU A 36 -1.79 20.60 -50.08
CA LEU A 36 -3.19 20.96 -50.29
C LEU A 36 -3.33 22.33 -50.96
N MET A 37 -2.54 23.32 -50.55
CA MET A 37 -2.50 24.64 -51.21
C MET A 37 -2.14 24.52 -52.69
N ILE A 38 -1.15 23.69 -53.03
CA ILE A 38 -0.77 23.40 -54.42
C ILE A 38 -1.91 22.74 -55.20
N GLY A 39 -2.60 21.76 -54.60
CA GLY A 39 -3.76 21.10 -55.21
C GLY A 39 -4.90 22.08 -55.50
N VAL A 40 -5.31 22.88 -54.50
CA VAL A 40 -6.39 23.86 -54.63
C VAL A 40 -6.03 24.96 -55.65
N PHE A 41 -4.79 25.44 -55.63
CA PHE A 41 -4.28 26.41 -56.60
C PHE A 41 -4.31 25.83 -58.02
N GLY A 42 -3.79 24.61 -58.21
CA GLY A 42 -3.81 23.93 -59.49
C GLY A 42 -5.23 23.70 -60.02
N CYS A 43 -6.16 23.25 -59.17
CA CYS A 43 -7.57 23.06 -59.54
C CYS A 43 -8.22 24.37 -59.98
N THR A 44 -7.94 25.46 -59.28
CA THR A 44 -8.50 26.78 -59.60
C THR A 44 -8.00 27.29 -60.95
N LEU A 45 -6.70 27.17 -61.20
CA LEU A 45 -6.11 27.53 -62.50
C LEU A 45 -6.67 26.67 -63.63
N GLN A 46 -6.83 25.37 -63.37
CA GLN A 46 -7.34 24.45 -64.37
C GLN A 46 -8.78 24.77 -64.78
N VAL A 47 -9.66 25.05 -63.81
CA VAL A 47 -11.07 25.37 -64.10
C VAL A 47 -11.22 26.74 -64.79
N MET A 48 -10.40 27.71 -64.42
CA MET A 48 -10.57 29.10 -64.88
C MET A 48 -9.85 29.40 -66.20
N GLN A 49 -8.70 28.77 -66.46
CA GLN A 49 -7.77 29.22 -67.51
C GLN A 49 -7.30 28.13 -68.48
N ASP A 50 -7.66 26.85 -68.28
CA ASP A 50 -7.16 25.78 -69.14
C ASP A 50 -7.81 25.84 -70.53
N LYS A 51 -7.06 26.38 -71.49
CA LYS A 51 -7.43 26.46 -72.90
C LYS A 51 -6.30 25.92 -73.76
N ILE A 52 -6.65 25.06 -74.71
CA ILE A 52 -5.77 24.62 -75.78
C ILE A 52 -6.08 25.41 -77.05
N ILE A 53 -5.06 25.83 -77.78
CA ILE A 53 -5.20 26.57 -79.03
C ILE A 53 -4.61 25.72 -80.15
N CYS A 54 -5.42 25.29 -81.09
CA CYS A 54 -5.07 24.37 -82.17
C CYS A 54 -5.13 25.07 -83.52
N LEU A 55 -4.09 24.86 -84.34
CA LEU A 55 -4.02 25.34 -85.72
C LEU A 55 -3.82 24.17 -86.67
N PRO A 56 -4.45 24.16 -87.86
CA PRO A 56 -4.29 23.10 -88.83
C PRO A 56 -2.87 23.08 -89.42
N GLN A 57 -2.32 21.88 -89.60
CA GLN A 57 -1.07 21.65 -90.33
C GLN A 57 -1.42 21.20 -91.76
N ARG A 58 -0.90 21.87 -92.78
CA ARG A 58 -0.98 21.37 -94.17
C ARG A 58 -0.01 20.20 -94.33
N GLU A 59 -0.51 19.08 -94.84
CA GLU A 59 0.35 18.00 -95.34
C GLU A 59 1.09 18.52 -96.58
N SER A 60 2.41 18.67 -96.48
CA SER A 60 3.25 18.88 -97.66
C SER A 60 3.27 17.59 -98.47
N LEU A 61 2.80 17.64 -99.72
CA LEU A 61 3.05 16.58 -100.69
C LEU A 61 4.58 16.38 -100.83
N GLY A 62 5.07 15.20 -100.44
CA GLY A 62 6.30 14.60 -100.97
C GLY A 62 7.65 15.00 -100.35
N ASN A 63 8.23 14.08 -99.59
CA ASN A 63 9.66 13.79 -99.41
C ASN A 63 10.66 14.95 -99.50
N THR A 64 11.06 15.48 -98.35
CA THR A 64 12.49 15.57 -97.99
C THR A 64 12.59 15.72 -96.48
N SER A 65 13.06 14.65 -95.85
CA SER A 65 13.58 14.63 -94.50
C SER A 65 14.54 15.79 -94.26
N GLU A 66 14.42 16.39 -93.08
CA GLU A 66 15.46 17.11 -92.33
C GLU A 66 16.85 17.14 -93.02
N VAL A 67 17.16 18.24 -93.71
CA VAL A 67 18.54 18.61 -94.03
C VAL A 67 18.77 20.04 -93.53
N GLU A 68 19.41 20.10 -92.38
CA GLU A 68 20.43 21.08 -91.98
C GLU A 68 20.27 22.54 -92.45
N VAL A 69 19.68 23.38 -91.60
CA VAL A 69 19.76 24.86 -91.64
C VAL A 69 21.17 25.36 -91.24
N LYS A 70 22.23 24.60 -91.53
CA LYS A 70 23.62 24.95 -91.16
C LYS A 70 24.58 25.16 -92.34
N SER A 71 24.14 25.05 -93.59
CA SER A 71 25.02 25.07 -94.77
C SER A 71 24.72 26.17 -95.81
N LEU A 72 24.00 27.24 -95.45
CA LEU A 72 23.75 28.39 -96.34
C LEU A 72 24.46 29.69 -95.92
N LEU A 73 25.38 29.63 -94.94
CA LEU A 73 26.18 30.79 -94.49
C LEU A 73 27.47 31.03 -95.30
N HIS A 74 27.76 30.24 -96.32
CA HIS A 74 28.89 30.49 -97.21
C HIS A 74 28.54 30.13 -98.65
N LEU A 75 28.08 31.12 -99.41
CA LEU A 75 28.72 31.54 -100.67
C LEU A 75 27.96 32.74 -101.27
N GLN A 76 28.74 33.75 -101.63
CA GLN A 76 28.47 34.82 -102.61
C GLN A 76 27.45 35.92 -102.28
N SER A 77 28.05 37.05 -101.90
CA SER A 77 27.73 38.42 -102.26
C SER A 77 27.05 38.63 -103.62
N ASN A 78 26.14 39.61 -103.64
CA ASN A 78 25.52 40.30 -104.78
C ASN A 78 24.49 39.49 -105.60
N ILE A 79 23.23 39.55 -105.17
CA ILE A 79 22.05 39.86 -106.01
C ILE A 79 21.02 40.56 -105.11
N SER A 80 20.50 41.70 -105.57
CA SER A 80 19.38 42.43 -104.98
C SER A 80 18.13 41.55 -104.88
N ALA A 81 17.81 41.09 -103.67
CA ALA A 81 16.52 40.45 -103.38
C ALA A 81 15.55 41.49 -102.81
N VAL A 82 14.49 41.78 -103.55
CA VAL A 82 13.30 42.49 -103.05
C VAL A 82 12.78 41.75 -101.81
N PRO A 83 12.48 42.42 -100.69
CA PRO A 83 11.86 41.75 -99.55
C PRO A 83 10.48 41.24 -99.97
N LYS A 84 10.31 39.92 -100.02
CA LYS A 84 9.00 39.28 -100.17
C LYS A 84 8.28 39.45 -98.83
N GLU A 85 7.21 40.26 -98.81
CA GLU A 85 6.35 40.36 -97.63
C GLU A 85 5.79 38.97 -97.29
N MET A 86 5.99 38.52 -96.05
CA MET A 86 5.33 37.31 -95.54
C MET A 86 3.84 37.61 -95.38
N THR A 87 3.03 37.23 -96.35
CA THR A 87 1.57 37.23 -96.21
C THR A 87 1.15 36.11 -95.25
N GLY A 88 0.33 36.45 -94.24
CA GLY A 88 -0.25 35.45 -93.32
C GLY A 88 -1.06 34.37 -94.03
N LEU A 89 -1.07 33.17 -93.47
CA LEU A 89 -1.78 32.02 -94.03
C LEU A 89 -3.29 32.18 -93.86
N LYS A 90 -4.06 32.06 -94.96
CA LYS A 90 -5.54 32.01 -94.92
C LYS A 90 -6.00 30.55 -94.89
N THR A 91 -6.69 30.15 -93.83
CA THR A 91 -7.15 28.76 -93.56
C THR A 91 -8.60 28.49 -93.94
N GLN A 92 -9.38 29.52 -94.32
CA GLN A 92 -10.81 29.41 -94.67
C GLN A 92 -11.71 28.77 -93.58
N LEU A 93 -11.26 28.78 -92.32
CA LEU A 93 -12.02 28.30 -91.16
C LEU A 93 -12.68 29.47 -90.42
N ASP A 94 -13.90 29.27 -89.94
CA ASP A 94 -14.56 30.24 -89.05
C ASP A 94 -14.11 30.08 -87.58
N PHE A 95 -14.43 31.07 -86.75
CA PHE A 95 -14.03 31.05 -85.34
C PHE A 95 -14.69 29.91 -84.55
N GLN A 96 -15.92 29.53 -84.91
CA GLN A 96 -16.67 28.47 -84.22
C GLN A 96 -16.05 27.09 -84.47
N GLN A 97 -15.58 26.83 -85.69
CA GLN A 97 -14.82 25.65 -86.06
C GLN A 97 -13.50 25.57 -85.29
N TYR A 98 -12.79 26.70 -85.11
CA TYR A 98 -11.60 26.72 -84.25
C TYR A 98 -11.92 26.35 -82.79
N LEU A 99 -13.03 26.85 -82.23
CA LEU A 99 -13.47 26.47 -80.88
C LEU A 99 -13.79 24.97 -80.79
N PHE A 100 -14.49 24.42 -81.81
CA PHE A 100 -14.80 23.00 -81.88
C PHE A 100 -13.54 22.13 -81.98
N ILE A 101 -12.57 22.51 -82.83
CA ILE A 101 -11.27 21.82 -82.96
C ILE A 101 -10.53 21.85 -81.61
N ASN A 102 -10.49 23.01 -80.94
CA ASN A 102 -9.84 23.14 -79.63
C ASN A 102 -10.46 22.17 -78.61
N GLN A 103 -11.78 22.10 -78.52
CA GLN A 103 -12.46 21.18 -77.58
C GLN A 103 -12.20 19.70 -77.93
N MET A 104 -12.31 19.35 -79.21
CA MET A 104 -12.10 17.97 -79.67
C MET A 104 -10.65 17.51 -79.44
N CYS A 105 -9.67 18.38 -79.73
CA CYS A 105 -8.26 18.11 -79.45
C CYS A 105 -7.93 18.13 -77.96
N TYR A 106 -8.61 18.97 -77.16
CA TYR A 106 -8.51 18.92 -75.71
C TYR A 106 -8.93 17.53 -75.21
N GLU A 107 -10.06 16.99 -75.65
CA GLU A 107 -10.56 15.70 -75.19
C GLU A 107 -9.73 14.51 -75.69
N LYS A 108 -9.36 14.47 -76.97
CA LYS A 108 -8.71 13.29 -77.58
C LYS A 108 -7.18 13.31 -77.54
N ALA A 109 -6.54 14.47 -77.70
CA ALA A 109 -5.08 14.54 -77.88
C ALA A 109 -4.31 14.85 -76.59
N LEU A 110 -4.90 15.57 -75.65
CA LEU A 110 -4.23 15.91 -74.39
C LEU A 110 -4.24 14.72 -73.42
N HIS A 111 -3.06 14.35 -72.90
CA HIS A 111 -2.90 13.23 -71.98
C HIS A 111 -3.70 13.45 -70.68
N TRP A 112 -4.37 12.40 -70.19
CA TRP A 112 -5.24 12.48 -68.98
C TRP A 112 -4.52 13.03 -67.75
N TYR A 113 -3.23 12.72 -67.58
CA TYR A 113 -2.42 13.26 -66.48
C TYR A 113 -2.39 14.79 -66.45
N ALA A 114 -2.25 15.47 -67.60
CA ALA A 114 -2.24 16.93 -67.66
C ALA A 114 -3.61 17.52 -67.29
N LYS A 115 -4.70 16.79 -67.56
CA LYS A 115 -6.08 17.18 -67.24
C LYS A 115 -6.47 16.88 -65.80
N PHE A 116 -5.90 15.89 -65.14
CA PHE A 116 -6.38 15.48 -63.82
C PHE A 116 -5.34 15.66 -62.71
N PHE A 117 -4.13 16.14 -63.04
CA PHE A 117 -3.04 16.30 -62.08
C PHE A 117 -3.43 17.06 -60.80
N PRO A 118 -4.03 18.26 -60.84
CA PRO A 118 -4.39 18.98 -59.61
C PRO A 118 -5.43 18.25 -58.75
N TYR A 119 -6.39 17.57 -59.38
CA TYR A 119 -7.39 16.75 -58.68
C TYR A 119 -6.74 15.53 -58.02
N LEU A 120 -5.78 14.89 -58.68
CA LEU A 120 -5.01 13.78 -58.09
C LEU A 120 -4.21 14.26 -56.89
N VAL A 121 -3.55 15.43 -56.98
CA VAL A 121 -2.85 16.05 -55.84
C VAL A 121 -3.80 16.24 -54.67
N LEU A 122 -4.99 16.80 -54.90
CA LEU A 122 -6.01 17.00 -53.86
C LEU A 122 -6.46 15.68 -53.20
N ILE A 123 -6.73 14.64 -54.00
CA ILE A 123 -7.14 13.33 -53.48
C ILE A 123 -6.02 12.72 -52.63
N HIS A 124 -4.77 12.79 -53.10
CA HIS A 124 -3.63 12.25 -52.38
C HIS A 124 -3.36 12.99 -51.07
N THR A 125 -3.47 14.32 -51.05
CA THR A 125 -3.28 15.11 -49.82
C THR A 125 -4.37 14.83 -48.79
N LEU A 126 -5.63 14.68 -49.21
CA LEU A 126 -6.72 14.29 -48.32
C LEU A 126 -6.50 12.88 -47.73
N ILE A 127 -6.02 11.93 -48.53
CA ILE A 127 -5.66 10.59 -48.05
C ILE A 127 -4.55 10.70 -46.98
N PHE A 128 -3.49 11.48 -47.21
CA PHE A 128 -2.43 11.66 -46.22
C PHE A 128 -2.94 12.30 -44.91
N MET A 129 -3.77 13.34 -45.00
CA MET A 129 -4.35 13.99 -43.83
C MET A 129 -5.26 13.06 -43.01
N VAL A 130 -6.14 12.32 -43.68
CA VAL A 130 -7.04 11.36 -43.01
C VAL A 130 -6.23 10.23 -42.36
N CYS A 131 -5.22 9.70 -43.05
CA CYS A 131 -4.38 8.64 -42.50
C CYS A 131 -3.58 9.09 -41.26
N SER A 132 -3.05 10.31 -41.26
CA SER A 132 -2.34 10.86 -40.08
C SER A 132 -3.24 11.00 -38.85
N ASN A 133 -4.54 11.28 -39.06
CA ASN A 133 -5.47 11.60 -37.98
C ASN A 133 -6.38 10.43 -37.58
N PHE A 134 -6.29 9.29 -38.27
CA PHE A 134 -7.19 8.15 -38.08
C PHE A 134 -7.11 7.57 -36.66
N TRP A 135 -5.90 7.38 -36.13
CA TRP A 135 -5.71 6.80 -34.81
C TRP A 135 -6.18 7.70 -33.65
N PHE A 136 -6.30 9.01 -33.86
CA PHE A 136 -6.89 9.94 -32.87
C PHE A 136 -8.42 9.94 -32.89
N LYS A 137 -9.05 9.69 -34.04
CA LYS A 137 -10.52 9.76 -34.21
C LYS A 137 -11.21 8.41 -34.05
N PHE A 138 -10.49 7.30 -34.18
CA PHE A 138 -11.09 5.97 -34.05
C PHE A 138 -11.53 5.69 -32.59
N PRO A 139 -12.79 5.32 -32.33
CA PRO A 139 -13.32 5.23 -30.95
C PRO A 139 -12.54 4.31 -30.01
N GLY A 140 -12.05 3.18 -30.52
CA GLY A 140 -11.30 2.20 -29.72
C GLY A 140 -9.91 2.68 -29.27
N SER A 141 -9.29 3.61 -30.01
CA SER A 141 -8.00 4.22 -29.66
C SER A 141 -8.18 5.55 -28.94
N SER A 142 -9.12 6.38 -29.41
CA SER A 142 -9.41 7.71 -28.90
C SER A 142 -9.74 7.69 -27.39
N SER A 143 -10.56 6.75 -26.94
CA SER A 143 -10.91 6.62 -25.52
C SER A 143 -9.68 6.36 -24.62
N LYS A 144 -8.75 5.50 -25.06
CA LYS A 144 -7.50 5.25 -24.32
C LYS A 144 -6.62 6.50 -24.27
N ILE A 145 -6.50 7.19 -25.40
CA ILE A 145 -5.68 8.40 -25.55
C ILE A 145 -6.24 9.56 -24.69
N GLU A 146 -7.54 9.80 -24.73
CA GLU A 146 -8.18 10.86 -23.93
C GLU A 146 -8.02 10.62 -22.43
N HIS A 147 -8.24 9.38 -21.98
CA HIS A 147 -8.05 9.03 -20.57
C HIS A 147 -6.59 9.18 -20.14
N PHE A 148 -5.65 8.75 -20.99
CA PHE A 148 -4.23 8.90 -20.74
C PHE A 148 -3.80 10.37 -20.60
N ILE A 149 -4.21 11.24 -21.54
CA ILE A 149 -3.86 12.67 -21.49
C ILE A 149 -4.49 13.35 -20.28
N SER A 150 -5.74 13.01 -19.95
CA SER A 150 -6.40 13.53 -18.74
C SER A 150 -5.63 13.19 -17.48
N MET A 151 -5.13 11.95 -17.39
CA MET A 151 -4.29 11.53 -16.27
C MET A 151 -2.93 12.21 -16.30
N LEU A 152 -2.28 12.27 -17.46
CA LEU A 152 -0.96 12.89 -17.62
C LEU A 152 -0.97 14.35 -17.16
N SER A 153 -1.98 15.12 -17.57
CA SER A 153 -2.14 16.52 -17.15
C SER A 153 -2.32 16.60 -15.63
N LYS A 154 -3.17 15.76 -15.04
CA LYS A 154 -3.39 15.77 -13.58
C LYS A 154 -2.15 15.35 -12.79
N CYS A 155 -1.39 14.38 -13.30
CA CYS A 155 -0.12 13.98 -12.70
C CYS A 155 0.91 15.11 -12.80
N PHE A 156 0.95 15.81 -13.93
CA PHE A 156 1.84 16.95 -14.13
C PHE A 156 1.50 18.13 -13.21
N ASP A 157 0.22 18.44 -13.03
CA ASP A 157 -0.25 19.56 -12.21
C ASP A 157 -0.20 19.25 -10.70
N SER A 158 -0.06 17.98 -10.30
CA SER A 158 -0.10 17.56 -8.91
C SER A 158 1.11 18.07 -8.11
N PRO A 159 0.91 18.88 -7.06
CA PRO A 159 2.00 19.38 -6.19
C PRO A 159 2.81 18.26 -5.52
N TRP A 160 2.17 17.09 -5.29
CA TRP A 160 2.81 15.89 -4.75
C TRP A 160 4.04 15.46 -5.56
N THR A 161 3.98 15.53 -6.89
CA THR A 161 5.10 15.09 -7.74
C THR A 161 6.33 15.96 -7.54
N THR A 162 6.12 17.27 -7.47
CA THR A 162 7.19 18.24 -7.22
C THR A 162 7.84 17.99 -5.87
N ARG A 163 7.03 17.71 -4.83
CA ARG A 163 7.54 17.37 -3.50
C ARG A 163 8.34 16.07 -3.51
N ALA A 164 7.77 14.99 -4.03
CA ALA A 164 8.42 13.68 -4.10
C ALA A 164 9.76 13.75 -4.86
N LEU A 165 9.82 14.52 -5.95
CA LEU A 165 11.07 14.73 -6.70
C LEU A 165 12.06 15.63 -5.95
N SER A 166 11.59 16.63 -5.20
CA SER A 166 12.44 17.52 -4.40
C SER A 166 13.09 16.81 -3.20
N GLU A 167 12.36 15.90 -2.54
CA GLU A 167 12.86 15.16 -1.38
C GLU A 167 14.03 14.25 -1.77
N VAL A 168 14.00 13.65 -2.96
CA VAL A 168 15.13 12.84 -3.44
C VAL A 168 16.27 13.69 -3.99
N SER A 169 15.96 14.82 -4.63
CA SER A 169 17.00 15.73 -5.15
C SER A 169 17.80 16.41 -4.04
N GLY A 170 17.22 16.56 -2.84
CA GLY A 170 17.88 17.13 -1.66
C GLY A 170 18.96 16.25 -1.02
N GLU A 171 19.01 14.95 -1.33
CA GLU A 171 20.00 14.02 -0.77
C GLU A 171 21.35 14.02 -1.52
N ASN A 172 21.49 14.79 -2.62
CA ASN A 172 22.73 14.85 -3.41
C ASN A 172 23.34 16.26 -3.57
N PRO A 173 24.04 16.77 -2.54
CA PRO A 173 25.08 17.76 -2.77
C PRO A 173 26.42 17.37 -2.13
N GLU A 174 27.03 16.23 -2.49
CA GLU A 174 28.44 15.98 -2.16
C GLU A 174 29.35 15.57 -3.34
N GLU A 175 28.84 15.43 -4.58
CA GLU A 175 29.69 14.96 -5.69
C GLU A 175 30.05 15.97 -6.80
N LYS A 176 29.77 17.27 -6.63
CA LYS A 176 30.13 18.27 -7.66
C LYS A 176 31.20 19.32 -7.32
N ASP A 177 31.73 19.39 -6.10
CA ASP A 177 32.72 20.41 -5.71
C ASP A 177 34.13 19.87 -5.36
N LYS A 178 34.58 18.81 -6.04
CA LYS A 178 35.99 18.36 -5.97
C LYS A 178 36.61 18.11 -7.35
N LYS A 179 36.50 19.07 -8.27
CA LYS A 179 37.34 19.12 -9.48
C LYS A 179 37.77 20.54 -9.84
N SER A 180 38.37 21.27 -8.89
CA SER A 180 39.27 22.40 -9.24
C SER A 180 40.15 22.82 -8.06
N ALA A 181 41.12 21.98 -7.68
CA ALA A 181 42.39 22.43 -7.05
C ALA A 181 43.20 21.22 -6.59
N THR A 182 44.05 20.66 -7.46
CA THR A 182 45.47 20.43 -7.14
C THR A 182 46.19 19.87 -8.37
N SER A 183 47.24 20.58 -8.73
CA SER A 183 48.17 20.29 -9.80
C SER A 183 49.28 19.35 -9.33
N ARG A 184 49.77 18.53 -10.28
CA ARG A 184 51.13 17.97 -10.41
C ARG A 184 51.56 16.87 -9.42
N SER A 185 51.58 15.63 -9.93
CA SER A 185 52.82 14.86 -10.10
C SER A 185 52.61 13.73 -11.10
N ASN A 186 53.69 13.43 -11.82
CA ASN A 186 53.77 12.66 -13.05
C ASN A 186 54.22 11.21 -12.80
N ILE A 187 53.69 10.29 -13.63
CA ILE A 187 54.34 9.12 -14.26
C ILE A 187 54.79 7.94 -13.36
N ALA A 188 54.19 6.75 -13.56
CA ALA A 188 54.87 5.51 -14.02
C ALA A 188 53.90 4.31 -14.17
N LEU A 189 54.26 3.40 -15.08
CA LEU A 189 53.46 2.34 -15.71
C LEU A 189 53.43 0.96 -14.99
N SER A 190 52.26 0.30 -15.05
CA SER A 190 52.02 -1.11 -15.48
C SER A 190 52.42 -2.30 -14.56
N PRO A 191 52.07 -3.58 -14.88
CA PRO A 191 50.95 -4.31 -14.28
C PRO A 191 51.36 -5.66 -13.64
N GLY A 192 50.48 -6.32 -12.88
CA GLY A 192 50.75 -7.65 -12.35
C GLY A 192 49.54 -8.32 -11.69
N GLU A 193 49.18 -9.49 -12.20
CA GLU A 193 48.08 -10.37 -11.80
C GLU A 193 48.28 -11.02 -10.42
N GLY A 194 47.17 -11.45 -9.80
CA GLY A 194 47.20 -12.33 -8.63
C GLY A 194 45.84 -12.46 -7.94
N SER A 195 45.07 -13.48 -8.33
CA SER A 195 43.87 -13.97 -7.65
C SER A 195 44.12 -14.33 -6.18
N LEU A 196 43.19 -13.99 -5.27
CA LEU A 196 42.68 -14.88 -4.21
C LEU A 196 41.60 -14.19 -3.36
N GLU A 197 40.56 -14.96 -3.08
CA GLU A 197 39.36 -14.66 -2.32
C GLU A 197 39.64 -14.04 -0.94
N LYS A 198 38.81 -13.07 -0.55
CA LYS A 198 38.43 -12.87 0.86
C LYS A 198 37.14 -12.07 1.00
N THR A 199 36.14 -12.76 1.52
CA THR A 199 34.99 -12.28 2.26
C THR A 199 35.32 -11.02 3.06
N GLN A 200 34.70 -9.89 2.72
CA GLN A 200 34.58 -8.76 3.64
C GLN A 200 33.14 -8.26 3.63
N SER A 201 32.50 -8.54 4.77
CA SER A 201 31.35 -7.85 5.33
C SER A 201 31.21 -6.41 4.84
N LEU A 202 30.14 -6.14 4.08
CA LEU A 202 29.58 -4.81 3.97
C LEU A 202 29.05 -4.44 5.37
N ARG A 203 29.93 -3.81 6.16
CA ARG A 203 29.53 -3.01 7.32
C ARG A 203 28.54 -1.98 6.82
N SER A 204 27.30 -2.11 7.26
CA SER A 204 26.28 -1.07 7.20
C SER A 204 26.85 0.22 7.80
N ILE A 205 27.15 1.18 6.94
CA ILE A 205 27.41 2.55 7.36
C ILE A 205 26.07 3.10 7.90
N PRO A 206 26.03 3.74 9.08
CA PRO A 206 24.76 4.15 9.69
C PRO A 206 24.14 5.28 8.86
N GLU A 207 22.87 5.12 8.49
CA GLU A 207 22.00 6.20 8.05
C GLU A 207 21.94 7.26 9.16
N LYS A 208 22.77 8.30 9.05
CA LYS A 208 22.52 9.57 9.70
C LYS A 208 21.45 10.27 8.88
N ILE A 209 20.19 9.97 9.17
CA ILE A 209 19.08 10.87 8.84
C ILE A 209 19.25 12.06 9.79
N VAL A 210 19.93 13.09 9.31
CA VAL A 210 19.84 14.42 9.91
C VAL A 210 18.41 14.87 9.68
N VAL A 211 17.64 14.94 10.76
CA VAL A 211 16.29 15.51 10.78
C VAL A 211 16.44 17.02 10.60
N ASP A 212 16.67 17.45 9.36
CA ASP A 212 16.44 18.84 8.98
C ASP A 212 14.95 18.97 8.60
N LYS A 213 14.28 19.85 9.34
CA LYS A 213 12.89 20.30 9.11
C LYS A 213 12.63 20.48 7.61
N PRO A 214 11.68 19.77 6.99
CA PRO A 214 11.27 20.09 5.63
C PRO A 214 10.36 21.32 5.67
N SER A 215 10.94 22.51 5.53
CA SER A 215 10.21 23.73 5.17
C SER A 215 9.87 23.70 3.67
N ALA A 216 8.93 22.83 3.31
CA ALA A 216 8.23 22.86 2.03
C ALA A 216 6.74 22.67 2.33
N SER A 217 5.97 23.74 2.08
CA SER A 217 4.49 23.82 2.07
C SER A 217 3.80 22.51 2.42
N ALA A 218 3.23 22.41 3.63
CA ALA A 218 2.43 21.26 4.03
C ALA A 218 1.41 20.97 2.93
N LEU A 219 1.46 19.76 2.37
CA LEU A 219 0.51 19.35 1.34
C LEU A 219 -0.88 19.40 1.98
N ASP A 220 -1.76 20.24 1.46
CA ASP A 220 -3.08 20.40 2.03
C ASP A 220 -3.82 19.06 2.00
N LYS A 221 -4.67 18.80 3.00
CA LYS A 221 -5.47 17.56 3.08
C LYS A 221 -6.19 17.24 1.75
N LYS A 222 -6.65 18.29 1.06
CA LYS A 222 -7.31 18.19 -0.24
C LYS A 222 -6.38 17.68 -1.34
N GLU A 223 -5.15 18.15 -1.38
CA GLU A 223 -4.13 17.74 -2.36
C GLU A 223 -3.67 16.31 -2.12
N GLY A 224 -3.54 15.89 -0.86
CA GLY A 224 -3.19 14.52 -0.48
C GLY A 224 -4.23 13.49 -0.91
N GLU A 225 -5.51 13.80 -0.75
CA GLU A 225 -6.60 12.94 -1.24
C GLU A 225 -6.71 12.93 -2.77
N GLN A 226 -6.45 14.08 -3.43
CA GLN A 226 -6.38 14.14 -4.88
C GLN A 226 -5.25 13.26 -5.42
N ALA A 227 -4.06 13.31 -4.81
CA ALA A 227 -2.94 12.47 -5.18
C ALA A 227 -3.26 10.98 -4.96
N LYS A 228 -3.89 10.61 -3.84
CA LYS A 228 -4.33 9.22 -3.57
C LYS A 228 -5.30 8.70 -4.64
N ALA A 229 -6.30 9.51 -5.01
CA ALA A 229 -7.23 9.17 -6.08
C ALA A 229 -6.54 9.05 -7.44
N LEU A 230 -5.45 9.80 -7.68
CA LEU A 230 -4.63 9.66 -8.88
C LEU A 230 -3.84 8.35 -8.89
N PHE A 231 -3.22 7.93 -7.78
CA PHE A 231 -2.55 6.62 -7.69
C PHE A 231 -3.49 5.46 -8.05
N GLU A 232 -4.71 5.44 -7.49
CA GLU A 232 -5.70 4.40 -7.80
C GLU A 232 -6.12 4.42 -9.28
N LYS A 233 -6.33 5.61 -9.85
CA LYS A 233 -6.66 5.76 -11.28
C LYS A 233 -5.52 5.31 -12.17
N VAL A 234 -4.28 5.66 -11.84
CA VAL A 234 -3.08 5.23 -12.58
C VAL A 234 -2.95 3.71 -12.56
N LYS A 235 -3.10 3.08 -11.40
CA LYS A 235 -3.03 1.61 -11.26
C LYS A 235 -4.11 0.91 -12.06
N LYS A 236 -5.36 1.39 -11.99
CA LYS A 236 -6.49 0.83 -12.75
C LYS A 236 -6.31 1.02 -14.27
N PHE A 237 -5.85 2.19 -14.69
CA PHE A 237 -5.61 2.49 -16.09
C PHE A 237 -4.48 1.63 -16.68
N ARG A 238 -3.39 1.45 -15.92
CA ARG A 238 -2.27 0.59 -16.31
C ARG A 238 -2.76 -0.82 -16.64
N LEU A 239 -3.49 -1.45 -15.73
CA LEU A 239 -4.04 -2.80 -15.93
C LEU A 239 -4.94 -2.86 -17.17
N HIS A 240 -5.78 -1.85 -17.40
CA HIS A 240 -6.68 -1.83 -18.54
C HIS A 240 -5.98 -1.64 -19.89
N VAL A 241 -4.89 -0.86 -19.93
CA VAL A 241 -4.20 -0.54 -21.19
C VAL A 241 -3.11 -1.54 -21.54
N GLU A 242 -2.42 -2.12 -20.54
CA GLU A 242 -1.38 -3.14 -20.76
C GLU A 242 -1.94 -4.40 -21.46
N GLU A 243 -3.24 -4.69 -21.39
CA GLU A 243 -3.85 -5.83 -22.08
C GLU A 243 -4.01 -5.63 -23.61
N GLY A 244 -3.89 -4.40 -24.13
CA GLY A 244 -4.15 -4.09 -25.54
C GLY A 244 -2.93 -3.63 -26.33
N ASP A 245 -2.94 -3.95 -27.63
CA ASP A 245 -1.91 -3.58 -28.63
C ASP A 245 -2.49 -2.74 -29.81
N ILE A 246 -3.68 -2.16 -29.62
CA ILE A 246 -4.45 -1.54 -30.71
C ILE A 246 -3.75 -0.25 -31.18
N LEU A 247 -3.24 0.57 -30.26
CA LEU A 247 -2.62 1.86 -30.59
C LEU A 247 -1.34 1.67 -31.38
N TYR A 248 -0.46 0.80 -30.87
CA TYR A 248 0.79 0.47 -31.56
C TYR A 248 0.51 -0.09 -32.97
N LEU A 249 -0.41 -1.05 -33.09
CA LEU A 249 -0.75 -1.67 -34.37
C LEU A 249 -1.34 -0.66 -35.37
N MET A 250 -2.21 0.23 -34.92
CA MET A 250 -2.77 1.28 -35.78
C MET A 250 -1.69 2.25 -36.26
N TYR A 251 -0.75 2.64 -35.39
CA TYR A 251 0.36 3.53 -35.74
C TYR A 251 1.35 2.88 -36.72
N VAL A 252 1.62 1.59 -36.59
CA VAL A 252 2.40 0.81 -37.57
C VAL A 252 1.68 0.79 -38.92
N ARG A 253 0.40 0.42 -38.94
CA ARG A 253 -0.40 0.29 -40.17
C ARG A 253 -0.50 1.61 -40.94
N GLN A 254 -0.74 2.73 -40.26
CA GLN A 254 -0.79 4.04 -40.92
C GLN A 254 0.57 4.43 -41.52
N THR A 255 1.68 4.13 -40.83
CA THR A 255 3.03 4.49 -41.29
C THR A 255 3.40 3.67 -42.54
N VAL A 256 3.14 2.36 -42.51
CA VAL A 256 3.33 1.48 -43.68
C VAL A 256 2.47 1.94 -44.87
N PHE A 257 1.21 2.30 -44.61
CA PHE A 257 0.31 2.81 -45.66
C PHE A 257 0.80 4.14 -46.26
N LYS A 258 1.29 5.07 -45.44
CA LYS A 258 1.88 6.34 -45.89
C LYS A 258 3.09 6.09 -46.79
N VAL A 259 4.01 5.20 -46.38
CA VAL A 259 5.20 4.84 -47.17
C VAL A 259 4.79 4.21 -48.51
N PHE A 260 3.85 3.27 -48.51
CA PHE A 260 3.35 2.66 -49.73
C PHE A 260 2.74 3.70 -50.70
N LYS A 261 1.91 4.61 -50.18
CA LYS A 261 1.29 5.68 -50.98
C LYS A 261 2.32 6.65 -51.53
N PHE A 262 3.33 7.04 -50.76
CA PHE A 262 4.39 7.93 -51.25
C PHE A 262 5.19 7.29 -52.39
N LEU A 263 5.57 6.02 -52.27
CA LEU A 263 6.31 5.30 -53.34
C LEU A 263 5.49 5.22 -54.63
N LEU A 264 4.19 4.91 -54.50
CA LEU A 264 3.27 4.90 -55.64
C LEU A 264 3.21 6.28 -56.31
N ILE A 265 3.05 7.35 -55.52
CA ILE A 265 2.97 8.72 -56.02
C ILE A 265 4.26 9.12 -56.76
N ILE A 266 5.43 8.86 -56.20
CA ILE A 266 6.69 9.18 -56.88
C ILE A 266 6.84 8.40 -58.18
N ALA A 267 6.54 7.10 -58.18
CA ALA A 267 6.70 6.24 -59.34
C ALA A 267 5.86 6.73 -60.53
N TYR A 268 4.55 6.98 -60.33
CA TYR A 268 3.69 7.40 -61.44
C TYR A 268 3.93 8.86 -61.85
N ASN A 269 4.11 9.79 -60.90
CA ASN A 269 4.32 11.20 -61.26
C ASN A 269 5.65 11.38 -62.00
N SER A 270 6.74 10.74 -61.56
CA SER A 270 8.04 10.82 -62.25
C SER A 270 7.97 10.33 -63.70
N SER A 271 7.21 9.25 -63.96
CA SER A 271 6.99 8.73 -65.31
C SER A 271 6.10 9.63 -66.18
N LEU A 272 5.03 10.19 -65.60
CA LEU A 272 3.99 10.92 -66.35
C LEU A 272 4.27 12.42 -66.53
N VAL A 273 5.15 13.03 -65.72
CA VAL A 273 5.52 14.45 -65.84
C VAL A 273 6.08 14.78 -67.23
N ASN A 274 6.86 13.87 -67.82
CA ASN A 274 7.45 14.05 -69.16
C ASN A 274 6.40 14.07 -70.30
N LYS A 275 5.15 13.65 -70.02
CA LYS A 275 4.05 13.71 -70.97
C LYS A 275 3.34 15.06 -71.01
N VAL A 276 3.59 15.97 -70.07
CA VAL A 276 3.06 17.33 -70.08
C VAL A 276 3.92 18.20 -70.99
N ARG A 277 3.49 18.41 -72.24
CA ARG A 277 4.23 19.16 -73.26
C ARG A 277 3.45 20.39 -73.71
N ASN A 278 4.18 21.46 -74.05
CA ASN A 278 3.59 22.70 -74.56
C ASN A 278 2.95 22.51 -75.94
N ARG A 279 3.57 21.71 -76.81
CA ARG A 279 3.06 21.40 -78.14
C ARG A 279 2.53 19.97 -78.20
N VAL A 280 1.29 19.81 -78.64
CA VAL A 280 0.59 18.53 -78.78
C VAL A 280 0.12 18.42 -80.22
N SER A 281 0.53 17.36 -80.91
CA SER A 281 0.00 17.04 -82.24
C SER A 281 -1.31 16.28 -82.08
N CYS A 282 -2.36 16.77 -82.72
CA CYS A 282 -3.72 16.27 -82.64
C CYS A 282 -4.15 15.75 -84.01
N GLN A 283 -4.38 14.45 -84.12
CA GLN A 283 -4.90 13.80 -85.32
C GLN A 283 -6.31 13.31 -85.01
N VAL A 284 -7.32 13.93 -85.63
CA VAL A 284 -8.73 13.59 -85.42
C VAL A 284 -9.43 13.54 -86.77
N GLU A 285 -10.33 12.56 -86.92
CA GLU A 285 -11.18 12.37 -88.10
C GLU A 285 -12.33 13.40 -88.11
N ILE A 286 -12.01 14.67 -88.34
CA ILE A 286 -12.97 15.78 -88.48
C ILE A 286 -12.86 16.47 -89.85
N GLN A 287 -12.36 15.73 -90.85
CA GLN A 287 -12.08 16.24 -92.19
C GLN A 287 -13.37 16.71 -92.90
N ASP A 288 -14.49 16.04 -92.66
CA ASP A 288 -15.78 16.39 -93.27
C ASP A 288 -16.32 17.76 -92.80
N MET A 289 -15.97 18.19 -91.58
CA MET A 289 -16.43 19.46 -91.01
C MET A 289 -15.44 20.61 -91.13
N THR A 290 -14.14 20.31 -91.20
CA THR A 290 -13.07 21.33 -91.10
C THR A 290 -12.04 21.28 -92.23
N GLY A 291 -12.05 20.24 -93.06
CA GLY A 291 -11.13 20.09 -94.20
C GLY A 291 -9.68 19.72 -93.85
N TYR A 292 -9.32 19.56 -92.57
CA TYR A 292 -7.96 19.22 -92.11
C TYR A 292 -7.96 17.98 -91.21
N ARG A 293 -6.88 17.17 -91.28
CA ARG A 293 -6.70 15.95 -90.48
C ARG A 293 -5.72 16.12 -89.32
N ASN A 294 -4.66 16.90 -89.52
CA ASN A 294 -3.58 17.10 -88.56
C ASN A 294 -3.61 18.53 -88.02
N PHE A 295 -3.61 18.67 -86.70
CA PHE A 295 -3.60 19.96 -86.01
C PHE A 295 -2.43 20.01 -85.03
N GLN A 296 -1.76 21.16 -84.97
CA GLN A 296 -0.75 21.45 -83.97
C GLN A 296 -1.37 22.34 -82.89
N CYS A 297 -1.41 21.82 -81.67
CA CYS A 297 -2.03 22.45 -80.52
C CYS A 297 -1.00 22.96 -79.52
N ASN A 298 -1.24 24.15 -78.99
CA ASN A 298 -0.46 24.76 -77.93
C ASN A 298 -1.25 24.71 -76.61
N HIS A 299 -0.72 24.01 -75.61
CA HIS A 299 -1.28 23.94 -74.28
C HIS A 299 -0.69 25.03 -73.39
N THR A 300 -1.44 26.12 -73.23
CA THR A 300 -0.97 27.35 -72.56
C THR A 300 -0.47 27.14 -71.13
N MET A 301 -1.05 26.19 -70.40
CA MET A 301 -0.73 25.90 -68.99
C MET A 301 0.29 24.77 -68.79
N ALA A 302 0.78 24.14 -69.87
CA ALA A 302 1.69 23.00 -69.78
C ALA A 302 2.96 23.30 -68.97
N HIS A 303 3.56 24.48 -69.19
CA HIS A 303 4.78 24.88 -68.50
C HIS A 303 4.53 25.07 -66.99
N LEU A 304 3.42 25.70 -66.62
CA LEU A 304 3.06 25.92 -65.21
C LEU A 304 2.75 24.61 -64.50
N PHE A 305 1.95 23.72 -65.10
CA PHE A 305 1.65 22.42 -64.51
C PHE A 305 2.86 21.49 -64.44
N SER A 306 3.78 21.56 -65.41
CA SER A 306 5.06 20.85 -65.33
C SER A 306 5.87 21.31 -64.10
N LYS A 307 6.04 22.62 -63.92
CA LYS A 307 6.75 23.18 -62.75
C LYS A 307 6.03 22.88 -61.42
N LEU A 308 4.70 22.97 -61.40
CA LEU A 308 3.88 22.61 -60.23
C LEU A 308 4.04 21.13 -59.87
N SER A 309 4.11 20.26 -60.87
CA SER A 309 4.32 18.83 -60.67
C SER A 309 5.72 18.48 -60.17
N TYR A 310 6.77 19.18 -60.62
CA TYR A 310 8.10 19.03 -60.03
C TYR A 310 8.15 19.53 -58.58
N CYS A 311 7.52 20.67 -58.30
CA CYS A 311 7.41 21.20 -56.93
C CYS A 311 6.67 20.22 -56.01
N TYR A 312 5.55 19.64 -56.47
CA TYR A 312 4.81 18.61 -55.75
C TYR A 312 5.65 17.35 -55.51
N LEU A 313 6.40 16.87 -56.52
CA LEU A 313 7.33 15.74 -56.38
C LEU A 313 8.38 15.99 -55.29
N CYS A 314 8.96 17.19 -55.23
CA CYS A 314 9.91 17.56 -54.17
C CYS A 314 9.26 17.50 -52.79
N LEU A 315 8.04 18.04 -52.63
CA LEU A 315 7.32 18.00 -51.35
C LEU A 315 6.95 16.58 -50.91
N VAL A 316 6.47 15.75 -51.85
CA VAL A 316 6.17 14.33 -51.60
C VAL A 316 7.44 13.56 -51.23
N ALA A 317 8.58 13.87 -51.85
CA ALA A 317 9.85 13.26 -51.49
C ALA A 317 10.27 13.60 -50.05
N VAL A 318 10.15 14.86 -49.63
CA VAL A 318 10.43 15.26 -48.23
C VAL A 318 9.46 14.56 -47.27
N TYR A 319 8.16 14.50 -47.58
CA TYR A 319 7.16 13.76 -46.80
C TYR A 319 7.47 12.24 -46.72
N GLY A 320 7.98 11.68 -47.81
CA GLY A 320 8.40 10.28 -47.88
C GLY A 320 9.61 9.99 -47.01
N LEU A 321 10.62 10.87 -47.03
CA LEU A 321 11.81 10.75 -46.19
C LEU A 321 11.45 10.80 -44.70
N THR A 322 10.52 11.67 -44.29
CA THR A 322 10.04 11.72 -42.91
C THR A 322 9.22 10.47 -42.54
N SER A 323 8.43 9.94 -43.48
CA SER A 323 7.69 8.68 -43.30
C SER A 323 8.61 7.46 -43.22
N LEU A 324 9.73 7.46 -43.93
CA LEU A 324 10.76 6.42 -43.84
C LEU A 324 11.53 6.52 -42.52
N TYR A 325 11.85 7.73 -42.07
CA TYR A 325 12.45 7.95 -40.75
C TYR A 325 11.56 7.43 -39.62
N THR A 326 10.26 7.73 -39.65
CA THR A 326 9.31 7.22 -38.66
C THR A 326 9.18 5.70 -38.70
N SER A 327 9.14 5.11 -39.90
CA SER A 327 9.19 3.65 -40.05
C SER A 327 10.48 3.06 -39.48
N TYR A 328 11.63 3.68 -39.72
CA TYR A 328 12.90 3.25 -39.17
C TYR A 328 12.90 3.30 -37.64
N TRP A 329 12.46 4.42 -37.05
CA TRP A 329 12.35 4.58 -35.60
C TRP A 329 11.45 3.50 -34.97
N LEU A 330 10.32 3.19 -35.61
CA LEU A 330 9.35 2.20 -35.14
C LEU A 330 9.88 0.76 -35.10
N PHE A 331 10.82 0.42 -35.99
CA PHE A 331 11.40 -0.93 -36.10
C PHE A 331 12.81 -1.05 -35.50
N TYR A 332 13.53 0.05 -35.30
CA TYR A 332 14.88 0.04 -34.74
C TYR A 332 14.90 -0.35 -33.26
N ARG A 333 13.85 -0.01 -32.51
CA ARG A 333 13.67 -0.42 -31.11
C ARG A 333 12.28 -1.01 -30.88
N SER A 334 12.19 -1.97 -29.97
CA SER A 334 10.91 -2.53 -29.53
C SER A 334 10.16 -1.49 -28.69
N LEU A 335 9.17 -0.83 -29.29
CA LEU A 335 8.31 0.15 -28.59
C LEU A 335 7.24 -0.49 -27.72
N LYS A 336 7.20 -1.82 -27.66
CA LYS A 336 6.29 -2.60 -26.81
C LYS A 336 6.73 -2.66 -25.36
N GLU A 337 7.98 -2.33 -25.05
CA GLU A 337 8.48 -2.30 -23.68
C GLU A 337 9.10 -0.92 -23.42
N TYR A 338 8.77 -0.32 -22.28
CA TYR A 338 9.30 0.97 -21.84
C TYR A 338 9.90 0.78 -20.45
N SER A 339 11.20 1.06 -20.32
CA SER A 339 11.91 1.00 -19.06
C SER A 339 12.14 2.40 -18.49
N PHE A 340 11.92 2.54 -17.18
CA PHE A 340 12.18 3.78 -16.45
C PHE A 340 13.61 3.86 -15.90
N GLU A 341 14.59 3.19 -16.52
CA GLU A 341 15.94 3.04 -15.97
C GLU A 341 16.62 4.39 -15.68
N TYR A 342 16.54 5.32 -16.63
CA TYR A 342 17.07 6.68 -16.46
C TYR A 342 16.39 7.42 -15.29
N VAL A 343 15.07 7.26 -15.16
CA VAL A 343 14.30 7.87 -14.06
C VAL A 343 14.66 7.24 -12.72
N ARG A 344 14.84 5.92 -12.65
CA ARG A 344 15.28 5.23 -11.42
C ARG A 344 16.66 5.73 -10.95
N GLN A 345 17.59 5.91 -11.88
CA GLN A 345 18.94 6.42 -11.57
C GLN A 345 18.92 7.88 -11.10
N GLU A 346 18.11 8.73 -11.72
CA GLU A 346 18.05 10.15 -11.40
C GLU A 346 17.22 10.44 -10.14
N THR A 347 16.13 9.70 -9.94
CA THR A 347 15.20 9.89 -8.82
C THR A 347 15.48 9.00 -7.62
N GLY A 348 16.44 8.06 -7.68
CA GLY A 348 16.73 7.12 -6.58
C GLY A 348 15.59 6.15 -6.22
N ILE A 349 14.43 6.25 -6.88
CA ILE A 349 13.24 5.43 -6.63
C ILE A 349 13.35 4.15 -7.49
N ASN A 350 13.91 3.08 -6.91
CA ASN A 350 14.20 1.83 -7.64
C ASN A 350 12.99 0.92 -7.88
N ASP A 351 11.84 1.17 -7.23
CA ASP A 351 10.65 0.32 -7.28
C ASP A 351 9.71 0.62 -8.47
N ILE A 352 10.05 1.61 -9.32
CA ILE A 352 9.25 1.95 -10.50
C ILE A 352 9.22 0.76 -11.47
N PRO A 353 8.03 0.22 -11.81
CA PRO A 353 7.89 -0.94 -12.67
C PRO A 353 8.09 -0.58 -14.14
N ASP A 354 8.67 -1.51 -14.90
CA ASP A 354 8.68 -1.43 -16.36
C ASP A 354 7.29 -1.79 -16.92
N VAL A 355 6.93 -1.16 -18.03
CA VAL A 355 5.57 -1.24 -18.59
C VAL A 355 5.58 -1.75 -20.03
N LYS A 356 4.45 -2.31 -20.46
CA LYS A 356 4.33 -3.04 -21.73
C LYS A 356 3.19 -2.55 -22.63
N ASN A 357 3.24 -2.96 -23.89
CA ASN A 357 2.18 -2.86 -24.91
C ASN A 357 1.76 -1.40 -25.22
N ASP A 358 0.45 -1.14 -25.38
CA ASP A 358 -0.08 0.20 -25.73
C ASP A 358 0.39 1.29 -24.74
N PHE A 359 0.57 0.95 -23.47
CA PHE A 359 1.01 1.90 -22.45
C PHE A 359 2.48 2.31 -22.63
N ALA A 360 3.35 1.33 -22.91
CA ALA A 360 4.74 1.58 -23.26
C ALA A 360 4.86 2.44 -24.52
N PHE A 361 4.06 2.15 -25.55
CA PHE A 361 4.04 2.92 -26.78
C PHE A 361 3.67 4.39 -26.54
N MET A 362 2.62 4.65 -25.76
CA MET A 362 2.21 6.02 -25.44
C MET A 362 3.28 6.79 -24.64
N LEU A 363 3.99 6.13 -23.72
CA LEU A 363 5.08 6.76 -22.98
C LEU A 363 6.30 7.06 -23.87
N HIS A 364 6.67 6.17 -24.78
CA HIS A 364 7.69 6.46 -25.79
C HIS A 364 7.33 7.68 -26.64
N MET A 365 6.05 7.84 -27.01
CA MET A 365 5.59 9.00 -27.79
C MET A 365 5.69 10.31 -27.00
N ILE A 366 5.38 10.30 -25.71
CA ILE A 366 5.52 11.48 -24.83
C ILE A 366 6.98 11.82 -24.58
N ASP A 367 7.84 10.82 -24.39
CA ASP A 367 9.26 11.03 -24.11
C ASP A 367 9.96 11.77 -25.26
N GLN A 368 9.49 11.56 -26.50
CA GLN A 368 9.93 12.33 -27.67
C GLN A 368 9.40 13.77 -27.72
N TYR A 369 8.35 14.08 -26.96
CA TYR A 369 7.80 15.44 -26.83
C TYR A 369 8.51 16.19 -25.70
N ASP A 370 8.46 15.67 -24.47
CA ASP A 370 9.18 16.21 -23.31
C ASP A 370 9.34 15.13 -22.22
N PRO A 371 10.58 14.78 -21.82
CA PRO A 371 10.85 13.76 -20.80
C PRO A 371 10.37 14.15 -19.40
N LEU A 372 10.03 15.42 -19.14
CA LEU A 372 9.52 15.83 -17.82
C LEU A 372 8.18 15.17 -17.49
N TYR A 373 7.35 14.90 -18.49
CA TYR A 373 6.07 14.21 -18.31
C TYR A 373 6.27 12.77 -17.86
N SER A 374 7.19 12.03 -18.48
CA SER A 374 7.49 10.65 -18.11
C SER A 374 8.09 10.58 -16.70
N LYS A 375 8.98 11.52 -16.33
CA LYS A 375 9.53 11.65 -14.97
C LYS A 375 8.46 11.88 -13.90
N ARG A 376 7.60 12.88 -14.07
CA ARG A 376 6.54 13.19 -13.09
C ARG A 376 5.50 12.07 -13.01
N PHE A 377 5.20 11.44 -14.14
CA PHE A 377 4.27 10.32 -14.18
C PHE A 377 4.82 9.09 -13.44
N ALA A 378 6.12 8.81 -13.55
CA ALA A 378 6.77 7.66 -12.93
C ALA A 378 6.62 7.63 -11.39
N VAL A 379 6.58 8.79 -10.74
CA VAL A 379 6.35 8.90 -9.28
C VAL A 379 5.03 8.23 -8.87
N PHE A 380 3.99 8.35 -9.70
CA PHE A 380 2.68 7.73 -9.43
C PHE A 380 2.63 6.23 -9.70
N LEU A 381 3.70 5.64 -10.25
CA LEU A 381 3.84 4.19 -10.43
C LEU A 381 4.61 3.53 -9.28
N SER A 382 5.21 4.30 -8.38
CA SER A 382 6.02 3.81 -7.25
C SER A 382 5.14 3.50 -6.02
N GLU A 383 5.31 2.30 -5.45
CA GLU A 383 4.65 1.88 -4.21
C GLU A 383 5.26 2.59 -3.00
N VAL A 384 6.57 2.86 -3.02
CA VAL A 384 7.27 3.64 -1.98
C VAL A 384 6.72 5.06 -1.92
N SER A 385 6.50 5.70 -3.07
CA SER A 385 5.86 7.03 -3.12
C SER A 385 4.43 6.98 -2.58
N GLU A 386 3.65 5.96 -2.93
CA GLU A 386 2.29 5.77 -2.42
C GLU A 386 2.27 5.61 -0.88
N ASN A 387 3.21 4.84 -0.32
CA ASN A 387 3.32 4.64 1.12
C ASN A 387 3.75 5.92 1.85
N LYS A 388 4.68 6.72 1.27
CA LYS A 388 5.04 8.05 1.80
C LYS A 388 3.83 8.99 1.81
N LEU A 389 3.02 9.00 0.75
CA LEU A 389 1.79 9.79 0.71
C LEU A 389 0.78 9.36 1.78
N LYS A 390 0.59 8.04 1.95
CA LYS A 390 -0.30 7.50 3.00
C LYS A 390 0.15 7.91 4.39
N GLN A 391 1.45 7.88 4.68
CA GLN A 391 2.02 8.32 5.96
C GLN A 391 1.77 9.82 6.20
N LEU A 392 1.99 10.67 5.20
CA LEU A 392 1.73 12.12 5.32
C LEU A 392 0.24 12.42 5.51
N ASN A 393 -0.64 11.74 4.77
CA ASN A 393 -2.08 11.86 4.97
C ASN A 393 -2.47 11.42 6.38
N LEU A 394 -1.90 10.33 6.89
CA LEU A 394 -2.12 9.86 8.25
C LEU A 394 -1.69 10.91 9.29
N ASN A 395 -0.53 11.52 9.13
CA ASN A 395 -0.03 12.59 10.01
C ASN A 395 -0.94 13.83 9.98
N ASN A 396 -1.46 14.20 8.80
CA ASN A 396 -2.41 15.31 8.64
C ASN A 396 -3.78 15.01 9.29
N GLU A 397 -4.23 13.76 9.27
CA GLU A 397 -5.51 13.35 9.88
C GLU A 397 -5.45 13.16 11.40
N TRP A 398 -4.27 12.81 11.91
CA TRP A 398 -4.02 12.55 13.32
C TRP A 398 -3.07 13.61 13.88
N THR A 399 -3.59 14.82 14.09
CA THR A 399 -2.83 15.89 14.74
C THR A 399 -2.61 15.59 16.23
N ALA A 400 -1.57 16.18 16.82
CA ALA A 400 -1.26 16.04 18.24
C ALA A 400 -2.47 16.37 19.14
N ASP A 401 -3.25 17.42 18.82
CA ASP A 401 -4.42 17.80 19.61
C ASP A 401 -5.54 16.75 19.58
N LYS A 402 -5.77 16.12 18.42
CA LYS A 402 -6.74 15.04 18.28
C LYS A 402 -6.30 13.79 19.03
N LEU A 403 -4.99 13.52 19.09
CA LEU A 403 -4.44 12.43 19.87
C LEU A 403 -4.54 12.72 21.39
N ARG A 404 -4.31 13.96 21.82
CA ARG A 404 -4.48 14.37 23.23
C ARG A 404 -5.89 14.13 23.75
N GLN A 405 -6.91 14.39 22.93
CA GLN A 405 -8.31 14.11 23.28
C GLN A 405 -8.61 12.62 23.48
N LYS A 406 -7.76 11.72 22.99
CA LYS A 406 -7.91 10.27 23.12
C LYS A 406 -7.07 9.65 24.23
N LEU A 407 -6.32 10.45 24.98
CA LEU A 407 -5.54 9.96 26.12
C LEU A 407 -6.48 9.52 27.24
N GLN A 408 -6.24 8.32 27.77
CA GLN A 408 -7.01 7.74 28.86
C GLN A 408 -6.07 7.21 29.94
N THR A 409 -6.52 7.19 31.20
CA THR A 409 -5.75 6.57 32.28
C THR A 409 -6.05 5.07 32.35
N ASN A 410 -5.02 4.24 32.16
CA ASN A 410 -5.15 2.79 32.28
C ASN A 410 -5.31 2.37 33.76
N SER A 411 -5.65 1.10 34.03
CA SER A 411 -5.82 0.54 35.39
C SER A 411 -4.60 0.71 36.30
N ASN A 412 -3.42 0.87 35.71
CA ASN A 412 -2.15 1.08 36.42
C ASN A 412 -1.85 2.58 36.66
N ASN A 413 -2.85 3.46 36.49
CA ASN A 413 -2.72 4.93 36.56
C ASN A 413 -1.68 5.53 35.59
N ARG A 414 -1.42 4.86 34.47
CA ARG A 414 -0.56 5.36 33.39
C ARG A 414 -1.39 6.08 32.33
N LEU A 415 -0.88 7.18 31.81
CA LEU A 415 -1.48 7.87 30.67
C LEU A 415 -1.26 7.04 29.40
N GLU A 416 -2.34 6.49 28.86
CA GLU A 416 -2.35 5.56 27.72
C GLU A 416 -2.97 6.18 26.47
N LEU A 417 -2.32 5.95 25.32
CA LEU A 417 -2.88 6.21 24.00
C LEU A 417 -3.17 4.88 23.30
N GLN A 418 -4.42 4.66 22.93
CA GLN A 418 -4.85 3.50 22.15
C GLN A 418 -5.10 3.89 20.68
N LEU A 419 -4.38 3.22 19.77
CA LEU A 419 -4.54 3.33 18.33
C LEU A 419 -5.05 2.01 17.77
N PHE A 420 -6.13 2.07 16.98
CA PHE A 420 -6.83 0.90 16.48
C PHE A 420 -7.05 1.01 14.97
N MET A 421 -6.68 -0.06 14.24
CA MET A 421 -6.91 -0.21 12.78
C MET A 421 -6.37 0.95 11.93
N LEU A 422 -5.15 1.39 12.20
CA LEU A 422 -4.48 2.39 11.36
C LEU A 422 -3.62 1.71 10.29
N PRO A 423 -3.54 2.27 9.06
CA PRO A 423 -2.69 1.72 7.99
C PRO A 423 -1.19 1.85 8.28
N GLY A 424 -0.81 2.67 9.27
CA GLY A 424 0.56 2.91 9.71
C GLY A 424 0.56 3.58 11.09
N LEU A 425 1.73 3.95 11.57
CA LEU A 425 1.89 4.64 12.86
C LEU A 425 2.10 6.15 12.61
N PRO A 426 1.21 7.05 13.07
CA PRO A 426 1.38 8.48 12.87
C PRO A 426 2.60 9.02 13.62
N ASP A 427 3.40 9.86 12.97
CA ASP A 427 4.60 10.44 13.58
C ASP A 427 4.28 11.46 14.68
N THR A 428 3.10 12.08 14.59
CA THR A 428 2.54 13.01 15.58
C THR A 428 2.32 12.39 16.96
N VAL A 429 2.27 11.05 17.06
CA VAL A 429 2.21 10.33 18.34
C VAL A 429 3.45 10.58 19.18
N PHE A 430 4.62 10.73 18.52
CA PHE A 430 5.89 10.92 19.20
C PHE A 430 6.09 12.35 19.72
N GLU A 431 5.23 13.29 19.31
CA GLU A 431 5.21 14.66 19.85
C GLU A 431 4.54 14.74 21.24
N LEU A 432 3.89 13.67 21.70
CA LEU A 432 3.15 13.61 22.97
C LEU A 432 4.07 13.22 24.13
N THR A 433 4.90 14.15 24.61
CA THR A 433 5.91 13.91 25.66
C THR A 433 5.32 13.36 26.97
N GLU A 434 4.05 13.58 27.25
CA GLU A 434 3.32 13.12 28.45
C GLU A 434 2.90 11.63 28.41
N LEU A 435 3.13 10.94 27.30
CA LEU A 435 2.67 9.57 27.08
C LEU A 435 3.50 8.55 27.88
N GLN A 436 2.82 7.75 28.72
CA GLN A 436 3.45 6.72 29.54
C GLN A 436 3.19 5.29 29.04
N SER A 437 2.08 5.07 28.32
CA SER A 437 1.70 3.78 27.75
C SER A 437 1.20 3.93 26.32
N LEU A 438 1.74 3.15 25.39
CA LEU A 438 1.27 3.13 24.00
C LEU A 438 0.65 1.77 23.67
N ARG A 439 -0.62 1.77 23.23
CA ARG A 439 -1.34 0.57 22.81
C ARG A 439 -1.64 0.63 21.31
N LEU A 440 -1.09 -0.33 20.58
CA LEU A 440 -1.22 -0.48 19.14
C LEU A 440 -2.00 -1.75 18.83
N GLU A 441 -3.11 -1.61 18.10
CA GLU A 441 -4.01 -2.70 17.76
C GLU A 441 -4.23 -2.76 16.24
N ILE A 442 -3.87 -3.90 15.64
CA ILE A 442 -4.03 -4.19 14.20
C ILE A 442 -3.32 -3.14 13.32
N ILE A 443 -2.03 -2.91 13.61
CA ILE A 443 -1.17 -2.05 12.79
C ILE A 443 -0.08 -2.92 12.15
N ASN A 444 -0.14 -3.05 10.83
CA ASN A 444 0.73 -3.94 10.07
C ASN A 444 1.81 -3.18 9.29
N ASN A 445 3.00 -3.78 9.19
CA ASN A 445 4.15 -3.26 8.44
C ASN A 445 4.60 -1.85 8.85
N ALA A 446 4.31 -1.43 10.08
CA ALA A 446 4.77 -0.14 10.59
C ALA A 446 6.22 -0.23 11.11
N THR A 447 6.96 0.85 10.95
CA THR A 447 8.29 1.01 11.55
C THR A 447 8.22 1.98 12.72
N ILE A 448 8.81 1.63 13.87
CA ILE A 448 9.01 2.58 14.96
C ILE A 448 10.20 3.49 14.59
N PRO A 449 9.96 4.79 14.35
CA PRO A 449 11.01 5.75 14.02
C PRO A 449 11.85 6.12 15.24
N GLY A 450 13.06 6.64 14.99
CA GLY A 450 13.94 7.17 16.03
C GLY A 450 13.35 8.34 16.85
N SER A 451 12.29 9.00 16.36
CA SER A 451 11.58 10.06 17.09
C SER A 451 10.91 9.59 18.38
N ILE A 452 10.77 8.28 18.60
CA ILE A 452 10.34 7.72 19.89
C ILE A 452 11.19 8.21 21.07
N SER A 453 12.43 8.65 20.83
CA SER A 453 13.28 9.21 21.88
C SER A 453 12.72 10.48 22.53
N GLN A 454 11.74 11.13 21.91
CA GLN A 454 11.04 12.29 22.47
C GLN A 454 10.09 11.91 23.62
N LEU A 455 9.71 10.63 23.74
CA LEU A 455 8.77 10.12 24.74
C LEU A 455 9.49 9.66 26.01
N GLU A 456 10.15 10.57 26.74
CA GLU A 456 10.98 10.25 27.91
C GLU A 456 10.25 9.43 29.00
N ASP A 457 8.94 9.62 29.14
CA ASP A 457 8.11 8.97 30.16
C ASP A 457 7.51 7.61 29.72
N LEU A 458 7.80 7.13 28.51
CA LEU A 458 7.23 5.89 27.98
C LEU A 458 7.76 4.67 28.73
N GLN A 459 6.87 3.99 29.47
CA GLN A 459 7.20 2.81 30.28
C GLN A 459 6.53 1.53 29.80
N GLU A 460 5.38 1.63 29.14
CA GLU A 460 4.58 0.48 28.69
C GLU A 460 4.30 0.54 27.19
N LEU A 461 4.49 -0.59 26.51
CA LEU A 461 4.16 -0.76 25.10
C LEU A 461 3.30 -2.03 24.96
N SER A 462 2.15 -1.88 24.32
CA SER A 462 1.21 -2.97 24.08
C SER A 462 0.99 -3.14 22.58
N LEU A 463 1.33 -4.31 22.06
CA LEU A 463 1.23 -4.69 20.66
C LEU A 463 0.20 -5.79 20.52
N TYR A 464 -0.96 -5.48 19.94
CA TYR A 464 -2.02 -6.46 19.68
C TYR A 464 -2.16 -6.70 18.18
N GLN A 465 -1.85 -7.92 17.73
CA GLN A 465 -1.90 -8.35 16.33
C GLN A 465 -1.24 -7.33 15.38
N SER A 466 -0.07 -6.82 15.79
CA SER A 466 0.63 -5.75 15.11
C SER A 466 2.06 -6.18 14.77
N SER A 467 2.45 -6.01 13.51
CA SER A 467 3.78 -6.35 13.01
C SER A 467 4.64 -5.09 12.89
N LEU A 468 5.52 -4.90 13.88
CA LEU A 468 6.35 -3.70 13.98
C LEU A 468 7.82 -4.01 13.77
N LYS A 469 8.41 -3.33 12.78
CA LYS A 469 9.87 -3.24 12.62
C LYS A 469 10.37 -2.05 13.44
N SER A 470 11.54 -2.14 14.04
CA SER A 470 12.11 -1.03 14.82
C SER A 470 13.42 -0.58 14.18
N GLN A 471 13.62 0.74 14.09
CA GLN A 471 14.91 1.30 13.72
C GLN A 471 15.94 1.07 14.84
N THR A 472 17.24 1.07 14.49
CA THR A 472 18.32 0.84 15.45
C THR A 472 18.38 1.92 16.54
N THR A 473 18.07 3.18 16.19
CA THR A 473 17.99 4.32 17.12
C THR A 473 16.82 4.15 18.10
N ALA A 474 15.64 3.82 17.59
CA ALA A 474 14.45 3.52 18.39
C ALA A 474 14.68 2.37 19.38
N THR A 475 15.36 1.31 18.92
CA THR A 475 15.68 0.14 19.76
C THR A 475 16.62 0.49 20.91
N SER A 476 17.57 1.41 20.70
CA SER A 476 18.46 1.89 21.77
C SER A 476 17.68 2.61 22.87
N PHE A 477 16.73 3.46 22.49
CA PHE A 477 15.85 4.16 23.43
C PHE A 477 14.94 3.19 24.20
N LEU A 478 14.25 2.29 23.48
CA LEU A 478 13.36 1.29 24.08
C LEU A 478 14.08 0.38 25.07
N LYS A 479 15.34 0.03 24.77
CA LYS A 479 16.17 -0.81 25.64
C LYS A 479 16.43 -0.20 27.01
N GLU A 480 16.47 1.13 27.12
CA GLU A 480 16.77 1.84 28.36
C GLU A 480 15.49 2.15 29.17
N ASN A 481 14.41 2.55 28.49
CA ASN A 481 13.22 3.11 29.15
C ASN A 481 12.04 2.15 29.31
N LEU A 482 11.91 1.13 28.44
CA LEU A 482 10.74 0.26 28.45
C LEU A 482 10.79 -0.74 29.62
N LYS A 483 9.79 -0.68 30.50
CA LYS A 483 9.64 -1.58 31.66
C LYS A 483 8.65 -2.70 31.43
N VAL A 484 7.57 -2.42 30.70
CA VAL A 484 6.46 -3.35 30.46
C VAL A 484 6.21 -3.51 28.97
N LEU A 485 6.16 -4.75 28.51
CA LEU A 485 5.80 -5.10 27.13
C LEU A 485 4.67 -6.12 27.12
N ARG A 486 3.60 -5.80 26.40
CA ARG A 486 2.49 -6.73 26.13
C ARG A 486 2.47 -7.04 24.64
N VAL A 487 2.47 -8.31 24.29
CA VAL A 487 2.39 -8.76 22.90
C VAL A 487 1.29 -9.81 22.78
N LYS A 488 0.31 -9.52 21.91
CA LYS A 488 -0.66 -10.47 21.42
C LYS A 488 -0.39 -10.77 19.97
N PHE A 489 -0.20 -12.04 19.64
CA PHE A 489 0.15 -12.50 18.29
C PHE A 489 -0.66 -13.73 17.94
N ASP A 490 -0.92 -13.91 16.65
CA ASP A 490 -1.59 -15.11 16.14
C ASP A 490 -0.55 -16.12 15.62
N ASP A 491 0.50 -15.63 14.95
CA ASP A 491 1.63 -16.43 14.46
C ASP A 491 2.95 -16.05 15.14
N ASN A 492 3.82 -17.04 15.35
CA ASN A 492 5.16 -16.87 15.90
C ASN A 492 6.03 -15.91 15.10
N ARG A 493 5.73 -15.72 13.80
CA ARG A 493 6.48 -14.82 12.90
C ARG A 493 6.21 -13.33 13.18
N GLU A 494 5.13 -13.02 13.88
CA GLU A 494 4.76 -11.65 14.22
C GLU A 494 5.51 -11.13 15.45
N LEU A 495 6.17 -12.02 16.20
CA LEU A 495 6.97 -11.65 17.37
C LEU A 495 8.16 -10.77 16.96
N PRO A 496 8.28 -9.54 17.49
CA PRO A 496 9.36 -8.65 17.08
C PRO A 496 10.72 -9.10 17.62
N ASN A 497 11.71 -9.30 16.74
CA ASN A 497 13.06 -9.73 17.14
C ASN A 497 13.78 -8.72 18.07
N TRP A 498 13.43 -7.44 17.99
CA TRP A 498 14.03 -6.40 18.84
C TRP A 498 13.59 -6.51 20.32
N MET A 499 12.51 -7.25 20.61
CA MET A 499 12.04 -7.49 21.98
C MET A 499 13.12 -8.12 22.86
N TYR A 500 13.89 -9.07 22.31
CA TYR A 500 14.89 -9.82 23.08
C TYR A 500 16.11 -8.98 23.48
N VAL A 501 16.30 -7.82 22.83
CA VAL A 501 17.42 -6.91 23.09
C VAL A 501 17.16 -5.99 24.31
N LEU A 502 15.92 -5.96 24.79
CA LEU A 502 15.47 -5.09 25.88
C LEU A 502 16.02 -5.57 27.23
N ARG A 503 17.02 -4.87 27.77
CA ARG A 503 17.71 -5.29 29.00
C ARG A 503 17.02 -4.86 30.28
N ASN A 504 16.33 -3.71 30.26
CA ASN A 504 15.65 -3.13 31.42
C ASN A 504 14.18 -3.55 31.54
N LEU A 505 13.70 -4.45 30.67
CA LEU A 505 12.33 -4.94 30.70
C LEU A 505 12.08 -5.75 31.98
N GLU A 506 11.11 -5.35 32.79
CA GLU A 506 10.76 -5.99 34.05
C GLU A 506 9.57 -6.95 33.92
N GLU A 507 8.60 -6.59 33.07
CA GLU A 507 7.36 -7.34 32.85
C GLU A 507 7.15 -7.66 31.37
N LEU A 508 6.92 -8.93 31.06
CA LEU A 508 6.59 -9.40 29.72
C LEU A 508 5.29 -10.20 29.72
N TYR A 509 4.34 -9.77 28.90
CA TYR A 509 3.08 -10.48 28.66
C TYR A 509 3.06 -10.98 27.21
N LEU A 510 3.02 -12.28 27.02
CA LEU A 510 2.85 -12.93 25.72
C LEU A 510 1.51 -13.65 25.69
N THR A 511 0.70 -13.34 24.70
CA THR A 511 -0.62 -13.94 24.48
C THR A 511 -0.72 -14.39 23.03
N GLY A 512 -0.85 -15.70 22.79
CA GLY A 512 -0.86 -16.20 21.42
C GLY A 512 -0.61 -17.70 21.36
N SER A 513 -0.97 -18.33 20.24
CA SER A 513 -0.66 -19.74 20.02
C SER A 513 0.82 -19.90 19.65
N LEU A 514 1.61 -20.42 20.58
CA LEU A 514 2.96 -20.86 20.29
C LEU A 514 2.90 -22.26 19.68
N SER A 515 3.82 -22.60 18.78
CA SER A 515 3.88 -23.96 18.26
C SER A 515 4.05 -24.97 19.41
N PRO A 516 3.29 -26.09 19.42
CA PRO A 516 3.30 -27.06 20.53
C PRO A 516 4.63 -27.81 20.65
N ASP A 517 5.45 -27.79 19.60
CA ASP A 517 6.80 -28.33 19.57
C ASP A 517 7.79 -27.29 20.14
N ALA A 518 8.29 -27.52 21.36
CA ALA A 518 9.28 -26.65 22.00
C ALA A 518 10.56 -26.44 21.15
N SER A 519 10.89 -27.37 20.24
CA SER A 519 12.03 -27.29 19.31
C SER A 519 11.80 -26.38 18.10
N LYS A 520 10.54 -25.97 17.83
CA LYS A 520 10.20 -25.01 16.77
C LYS A 520 10.00 -23.59 17.31
N ASN A 521 10.03 -23.40 18.63
CA ASN A 521 9.95 -22.09 19.27
C ASN A 521 11.32 -21.39 19.32
N ILE A 522 12.02 -21.34 18.17
CA ILE A 522 13.32 -20.66 17.98
C ILE A 522 13.24 -19.20 18.45
N ALA A 523 12.07 -18.56 18.29
CA ALA A 523 11.83 -17.20 18.75
C ALA A 523 12.11 -17.02 20.26
N LEU A 524 11.80 -18.01 21.10
CA LEU A 524 11.96 -17.88 22.55
C LEU A 524 13.40 -18.15 23.02
N GLU A 525 14.28 -18.72 22.20
CA GLU A 525 15.68 -18.99 22.60
C GLU A 525 16.43 -17.71 23.01
N SER A 526 16.05 -16.59 22.41
CA SER A 526 16.63 -15.27 22.67
C SER A 526 16.17 -14.62 23.98
N LEU A 527 15.21 -15.20 24.72
CA LEU A 527 14.76 -14.68 26.03
C LEU A 527 15.90 -14.64 27.07
N ARG A 528 16.94 -15.45 26.89
CA ARG A 528 18.12 -15.51 27.78
C ARG A 528 18.82 -14.15 27.95
N GLU A 529 18.68 -13.26 26.98
CA GLU A 529 19.35 -11.94 26.99
C GLU A 529 18.68 -10.93 27.93
N MET A 530 17.41 -11.16 28.31
CA MET A 530 16.61 -10.25 29.13
C MET A 530 16.88 -10.45 30.63
N LYS A 531 18.01 -9.89 31.10
CA LYS A 531 18.46 -10.04 32.50
C LYS A 531 17.59 -9.29 33.52
N GLY A 532 16.85 -8.27 33.11
CA GLY A 532 15.99 -7.46 33.98
C GLY A 532 14.61 -8.07 34.29
N LEU A 533 14.25 -9.18 33.65
CA LEU A 533 12.89 -9.72 33.70
C LEU A 533 12.54 -10.28 35.09
N LYS A 534 11.53 -9.69 35.73
CA LYS A 534 11.02 -10.10 37.05
C LYS A 534 9.70 -10.86 36.92
N MET A 535 8.88 -10.53 35.94
CA MET A 535 7.57 -11.13 35.74
C MET A 535 7.38 -11.57 34.29
N LEU A 536 6.93 -12.81 34.12
CA LEU A 536 6.57 -13.38 32.84
C LEU A 536 5.13 -13.90 32.88
N TYR A 537 4.30 -13.39 32.00
CA TYR A 537 2.95 -13.87 31.74
C TYR A 537 2.89 -14.51 30.36
N LEU A 538 2.51 -15.78 30.30
CA LEU A 538 2.32 -16.52 29.05
C LEU A 538 0.90 -17.08 29.01
N LYS A 539 0.14 -16.68 28.00
CA LYS A 539 -1.09 -17.35 27.60
C LYS A 539 -0.88 -18.04 26.26
N SER A 540 -0.85 -19.36 26.27
CA SER A 540 -0.56 -20.15 25.08
C SER A 540 -1.03 -21.61 25.22
N ASN A 541 -0.62 -22.47 24.30
CA ASN A 541 -0.95 -23.90 24.22
C ASN A 541 0.33 -24.76 24.32
N LEU A 542 1.05 -24.65 25.44
CA LEU A 542 2.33 -25.29 25.70
C LEU A 542 2.15 -26.75 26.15
N THR A 543 2.87 -27.67 25.52
CA THR A 543 2.96 -29.06 25.99
C THR A 543 4.00 -29.24 27.10
N LYS A 544 5.03 -28.39 27.12
CA LYS A 544 6.14 -28.41 28.09
C LYS A 544 6.61 -26.98 28.33
N ILE A 545 7.18 -26.70 29.50
CA ILE A 545 7.86 -25.42 29.76
C ILE A 545 9.15 -25.36 28.93
N PRO A 546 9.30 -24.41 27.99
CA PRO A 546 10.50 -24.26 27.16
C PRO A 546 11.77 -24.02 27.99
N GLN A 547 12.91 -24.53 27.52
CA GLN A 547 14.20 -24.34 28.18
C GLN A 547 14.60 -22.86 28.26
N SER A 548 14.16 -22.03 27.31
CA SER A 548 14.41 -20.60 27.33
C SER A 548 13.86 -19.90 28.58
N ILE A 549 12.67 -20.28 29.07
CA ILE A 549 12.12 -19.71 30.31
C ILE A 549 12.96 -20.15 31.51
N VAL A 550 13.46 -21.38 31.47
CA VAL A 550 14.36 -21.93 32.50
C VAL A 550 15.67 -21.16 32.54
N ASP A 551 16.16 -20.67 31.40
CA ASP A 551 17.41 -19.92 31.36
C ASP A 551 17.28 -18.53 32.02
N VAL A 552 16.06 -17.97 32.10
CA VAL A 552 15.74 -16.70 32.79
C VAL A 552 15.38 -16.92 34.28
N SER A 553 15.41 -18.16 34.76
CA SER A 553 14.95 -18.54 36.10
C SER A 553 15.68 -17.85 37.26
N SER A 554 16.90 -17.36 37.04
CA SER A 554 17.73 -16.78 38.09
C SER A 554 17.21 -15.44 38.61
N HIS A 555 16.45 -14.69 37.80
CA HIS A 555 15.93 -13.37 38.19
C HIS A 555 14.41 -13.31 38.27
N LEU A 556 13.72 -14.32 37.72
CA LEU A 556 12.26 -14.36 37.66
C LEU A 556 11.66 -14.52 39.06
N GLN A 557 10.76 -13.60 39.41
CA GLN A 557 10.03 -13.57 40.69
C GLN A 557 8.58 -14.01 40.54
N ARG A 558 7.97 -13.75 39.39
CA ARG A 558 6.57 -14.10 39.12
C ARG A 558 6.43 -14.81 37.78
N LEU A 559 5.78 -15.96 37.79
CA LEU A 559 5.50 -16.73 36.57
C LEU A 559 4.01 -17.04 36.50
N TYR A 560 3.38 -16.54 35.44
CA TYR A 560 1.97 -16.78 35.13
C TYR A 560 1.88 -17.58 33.84
N LEU A 561 1.34 -18.80 33.91
CA LEU A 561 1.10 -19.66 32.76
C LEU A 561 -0.40 -19.96 32.65
N HIS A 562 -1.01 -19.55 31.56
CA HIS A 562 -2.39 -19.89 31.20
C HIS A 562 -2.37 -20.75 29.93
N ASN A 563 -2.81 -22.01 30.02
CA ASN A 563 -2.50 -23.01 28.99
C ASN A 563 -3.68 -23.44 28.10
N ASP A 564 -4.78 -22.67 28.11
CA ASP A 564 -5.99 -22.86 27.30
C ASP A 564 -6.48 -24.33 27.21
N GLY A 565 -6.30 -25.12 28.29
CA GLY A 565 -6.76 -26.50 28.39
C GLY A 565 -5.81 -27.57 27.84
N THR A 566 -4.61 -27.20 27.37
CA THR A 566 -3.60 -28.18 26.94
C THR A 566 -2.85 -28.78 28.14
N LYS A 567 -2.61 -30.10 28.09
CA LYS A 567 -1.91 -30.83 29.16
C LYS A 567 -0.44 -30.46 29.21
N LEU A 568 -0.04 -29.83 30.31
CA LEU A 568 1.34 -29.45 30.56
C LEU A 568 2.12 -30.63 31.16
N VAL A 569 3.02 -31.21 30.36
CA VAL A 569 3.81 -32.40 30.68
C VAL A 569 5.23 -31.99 31.09
N MET A 570 5.86 -32.74 32.00
CA MET A 570 7.27 -32.58 32.42
C MET A 570 7.60 -31.22 33.08
N LEU A 571 7.14 -31.04 34.32
CA LEU A 571 7.34 -29.83 35.13
C LEU A 571 8.63 -29.83 35.96
N ASN A 572 9.54 -30.79 35.73
CA ASN A 572 10.81 -30.91 36.46
C ASN A 572 11.69 -29.66 36.35
N ASN A 573 11.52 -28.88 35.27
CA ASN A 573 12.23 -27.64 35.03
C ASN A 573 11.94 -26.54 36.06
N LEU A 574 10.76 -26.55 36.70
CA LEU A 574 10.41 -25.59 37.74
C LEU A 574 11.38 -25.66 38.94
N LYS A 575 12.04 -26.79 39.18
CA LYS A 575 13.01 -26.94 40.28
C LYS A 575 14.16 -25.94 40.21
N LYS A 576 14.48 -25.42 39.02
CA LYS A 576 15.55 -24.43 38.79
C LYS A 576 15.12 -23.00 39.14
N MET A 577 13.82 -22.73 39.29
CA MET A 577 13.25 -21.39 39.48
C MET A 577 13.14 -21.00 40.96
N THR A 578 14.21 -21.15 41.73
CA THR A 578 14.19 -21.01 43.21
C THR A 578 13.83 -19.61 43.73
N ASN A 579 13.87 -18.59 42.88
CA ASN A 579 13.58 -17.19 43.23
C ASN A 579 12.11 -16.79 43.04
N LEU A 580 11.25 -17.71 42.57
CA LEU A 580 9.83 -17.45 42.42
C LEU A 580 9.16 -17.16 43.77
N ILE A 581 8.40 -16.07 43.76
CA ILE A 581 7.54 -15.59 44.85
C ILE A 581 6.08 -15.93 44.52
N GLU A 582 5.68 -15.80 43.25
CA GLU A 582 4.31 -16.04 42.80
C GLU A 582 4.34 -16.99 41.59
N LEU A 583 3.55 -18.05 41.65
CA LEU A 583 3.39 -19.02 40.56
C LEU A 583 1.91 -19.25 40.30
N GLU A 584 1.47 -18.98 39.07
CA GLU A 584 0.13 -19.32 38.61
C GLU A 584 0.21 -20.31 37.44
N LEU A 585 -0.46 -21.46 37.59
CA LEU A 585 -0.65 -22.46 36.53
C LEU A 585 -2.16 -22.64 36.34
N VAL A 586 -2.71 -21.92 35.36
CA VAL A 586 -4.16 -21.82 35.13
C VAL A 586 -4.52 -22.58 33.86
N HIS A 587 -5.57 -23.40 33.93
CA HIS A 587 -6.08 -24.10 32.74
C HIS A 587 -5.01 -24.97 32.05
N CYS A 588 -4.20 -25.67 32.86
CA CYS A 588 -3.06 -26.49 32.44
C CYS A 588 -3.36 -28.01 32.37
N ASP A 589 -4.63 -28.41 32.56
CA ASP A 589 -5.07 -29.81 32.63
C ASP A 589 -4.21 -30.65 33.61
N LEU A 590 -3.88 -30.05 34.77
CA LEU A 590 -3.14 -30.73 35.82
C LEU A 590 -4.08 -31.65 36.61
N GLU A 591 -3.80 -32.96 36.61
CA GLU A 591 -4.53 -33.95 37.41
C GLU A 591 -4.02 -34.03 38.87
N ARG A 592 -2.75 -33.67 39.08
CA ARG A 592 -2.05 -33.69 40.37
C ARG A 592 -1.11 -32.50 40.51
N ILE A 593 -0.76 -32.16 41.75
CA ILE A 593 0.20 -31.08 42.03
C ILE A 593 1.63 -31.58 41.68
N PRO A 594 2.36 -30.89 40.80
CA PRO A 594 3.71 -31.31 40.40
C PRO A 594 4.72 -31.23 41.55
N HIS A 595 5.47 -32.32 41.80
CA HIS A 595 6.49 -32.38 42.85
C HIS A 595 7.60 -31.31 42.74
N ALA A 596 7.83 -30.78 41.53
CA ALA A 596 8.81 -29.74 41.29
C ALA A 596 8.50 -28.41 41.99
N ILE A 597 7.22 -28.12 42.26
CA ILE A 597 6.80 -26.90 42.97
C ILE A 597 7.35 -26.88 44.40
N PHE A 598 7.55 -28.05 45.02
CA PHE A 598 8.05 -28.14 46.41
C PHE A 598 9.53 -27.75 46.57
N SER A 599 10.26 -27.58 45.46
CA SER A 599 11.62 -27.04 45.48
C SER A 599 11.65 -25.50 45.57
N LEU A 600 10.51 -24.82 45.41
CA LEU A 600 10.40 -23.36 45.38
C LEU A 600 10.28 -22.76 46.80
N THR A 601 11.39 -22.75 47.55
CA THR A 601 11.39 -22.35 48.97
C THR A 601 10.98 -20.89 49.24
N ASN A 602 11.05 -20.02 48.24
CA ASN A 602 10.67 -18.61 48.34
C ASN A 602 9.21 -18.32 48.00
N LEU A 603 8.44 -19.33 47.57
CA LEU A 603 7.08 -19.15 47.10
C LEU A 603 6.17 -18.64 48.21
N GLN A 604 5.45 -17.56 47.92
CA GLN A 604 4.48 -16.91 48.80
C GLN A 604 3.05 -17.12 48.30
N GLU A 605 2.85 -17.15 46.98
CA GLU A 605 1.55 -17.34 46.36
C GLU A 605 1.60 -18.46 45.31
N LEU A 606 0.67 -19.41 45.43
CA LEU A 606 0.48 -20.49 44.48
C LEU A 606 -0.97 -20.51 44.01
N ASP A 607 -1.18 -20.29 42.72
CA ASP A 607 -2.49 -20.41 42.05
C ASP A 607 -2.50 -21.61 41.10
N LEU A 608 -3.36 -22.58 41.37
CA LEU A 608 -3.60 -23.75 40.53
C LEU A 608 -5.09 -23.85 40.13
N LYS A 609 -5.76 -22.71 39.95
CA LYS A 609 -7.17 -22.67 39.55
C LYS A 609 -7.45 -23.26 38.16
N GLU A 610 -8.69 -23.68 37.95
CA GLU A 610 -9.18 -24.16 36.65
C GLU A 610 -8.34 -25.33 36.11
N ASN A 611 -7.95 -26.25 36.98
CA ASN A 611 -7.27 -27.49 36.60
C ASN A 611 -8.18 -28.69 36.89
N ASN A 612 -7.67 -29.90 36.62
CA ASN A 612 -8.39 -31.16 36.83
C ASN A 612 -7.91 -31.89 38.09
N LEU A 613 -7.51 -31.15 39.14
CA LEU A 613 -6.99 -31.72 40.38
C LEU A 613 -8.11 -32.47 41.12
N ARG A 614 -7.96 -33.78 41.30
CA ARG A 614 -8.93 -34.62 42.04
C ARG A 614 -8.55 -34.85 43.50
N SER A 615 -7.24 -34.85 43.78
CA SER A 615 -6.66 -35.04 45.09
C SER A 615 -5.49 -34.08 45.29
N ILE A 616 -5.20 -33.77 46.55
CA ILE A 616 -4.08 -32.91 46.94
C ILE A 616 -3.21 -33.60 48.02
N GLU A 617 -3.07 -34.92 47.95
CA GLU A 617 -2.26 -35.71 48.91
C GLU A 617 -0.78 -35.28 48.94
N GLU A 618 -0.31 -34.67 47.85
CA GLU A 618 1.02 -34.08 47.76
C GLU A 618 1.23 -32.90 48.73
N ILE A 619 0.18 -32.43 49.44
CA ILE A 619 0.30 -31.41 50.49
C ILE A 619 1.27 -31.79 51.61
N ILE A 620 1.56 -33.08 51.79
CA ILE A 620 2.59 -33.57 52.73
C ILE A 620 3.94 -32.87 52.46
N SER A 621 4.27 -32.62 51.19
CA SER A 621 5.50 -31.97 50.75
C SER A 621 5.48 -30.44 50.88
N PHE A 622 4.35 -29.82 51.17
CA PHE A 622 4.27 -28.36 51.35
C PHE A 622 4.98 -27.88 52.63
N GLN A 623 5.38 -28.78 53.52
CA GLN A 623 6.28 -28.46 54.64
C GLN A 623 7.59 -27.76 54.21
N HIS A 624 7.98 -27.92 52.94
CA HIS A 624 9.13 -27.26 52.35
C HIS A 624 8.84 -25.80 51.94
N LEU A 625 7.59 -25.43 51.74
CA LEU A 625 7.12 -24.10 51.30
C LEU A 625 6.80 -23.20 52.51
N ARG A 626 7.80 -22.91 53.34
CA ARG A 626 7.61 -22.21 54.63
C ARG A 626 7.08 -20.78 54.49
N LYS A 627 7.27 -20.13 53.33
CA LYS A 627 6.84 -18.75 53.07
C LYS A 627 5.46 -18.65 52.42
N LEU A 628 4.77 -19.77 52.15
CA LEU A 628 3.50 -19.78 51.45
C LEU A 628 2.41 -19.13 52.31
N THR A 629 1.88 -17.99 51.86
CA THR A 629 0.81 -17.23 52.53
C THR A 629 -0.52 -17.34 51.79
N CYS A 630 -0.51 -17.64 50.49
CA CYS A 630 -1.70 -17.70 49.66
C CYS A 630 -1.72 -18.98 48.81
N LEU A 631 -2.78 -19.77 48.94
CA LEU A 631 -3.01 -20.98 48.15
C LEU A 631 -4.40 -20.92 47.51
N LYS A 632 -4.44 -20.91 46.18
CA LYS A 632 -5.68 -20.90 45.39
C LYS A 632 -5.83 -22.22 44.63
N LEU A 633 -6.90 -22.94 44.93
CA LEU A 633 -7.23 -24.25 44.37
C LEU A 633 -8.70 -24.32 43.92
N TRP A 634 -9.32 -23.17 43.60
CA TRP A 634 -10.71 -23.12 43.18
C TRP A 634 -10.92 -23.67 41.76
N TYR A 635 -12.15 -23.97 41.37
CA TYR A 635 -12.51 -24.55 40.06
C TYR A 635 -11.67 -25.79 39.72
N ASN A 636 -11.69 -26.78 40.61
CA ASN A 636 -11.01 -28.07 40.45
C ASN A 636 -12.00 -29.21 40.79
N GLY A 637 -11.51 -30.45 40.84
CA GLY A 637 -12.29 -31.64 41.18
C GLY A 637 -11.97 -32.23 42.56
N ILE A 638 -11.48 -31.43 43.51
CA ILE A 638 -10.94 -31.93 44.78
C ILE A 638 -12.06 -32.50 45.66
N MET A 639 -11.90 -33.75 46.09
CA MET A 639 -12.93 -34.47 46.87
C MET A 639 -12.76 -34.34 48.39
N TYR A 640 -11.53 -34.18 48.88
CA TYR A 640 -11.24 -34.01 50.31
C TYR A 640 -9.96 -33.21 50.53
N ILE A 641 -9.85 -32.60 51.71
CA ILE A 641 -8.65 -31.92 52.18
C ILE A 641 -7.90 -32.86 53.12
N PRO A 642 -6.62 -33.20 52.89
CA PRO A 642 -5.86 -34.10 53.74
C PRO A 642 -5.44 -33.43 55.05
N GLU A 643 -5.27 -34.24 56.11
CA GLU A 643 -4.92 -33.78 57.46
C GLU A 643 -3.60 -33.02 57.54
N HIS A 644 -2.71 -33.25 56.57
CA HIS A 644 -1.41 -32.63 56.47
C HIS A 644 -1.46 -31.11 56.15
N ILE A 645 -2.63 -30.57 55.80
CA ILE A 645 -2.84 -29.13 55.59
C ILE A 645 -2.35 -28.28 56.77
N LYS A 646 -2.44 -28.80 58.01
CA LYS A 646 -1.96 -28.14 59.24
C LYS A 646 -0.49 -27.75 59.21
N LYS A 647 0.33 -28.41 58.37
CA LYS A 647 1.75 -28.09 58.20
C LYS A 647 1.97 -26.71 57.56
N LEU A 648 0.95 -26.14 56.91
CA LEU A 648 0.96 -24.80 56.31
C LEU A 648 0.72 -23.71 57.36
N GLY A 649 1.61 -23.60 58.35
CA GLY A 649 1.46 -22.65 59.46
C GLY A 649 1.60 -21.17 59.09
N SER A 650 2.11 -20.86 57.89
CA SER A 650 2.25 -19.49 57.35
C SER A 650 1.06 -19.01 56.52
N LEU A 651 0.10 -19.89 56.25
CA LEU A 651 -1.00 -19.61 55.34
C LEU A 651 -1.96 -18.56 55.91
N GLU A 652 -2.25 -17.53 55.11
CA GLU A 652 -3.18 -16.45 55.45
C GLU A 652 -4.43 -16.47 54.58
N ARG A 653 -4.32 -16.95 53.33
CA ARG A 653 -5.42 -16.98 52.36
C ARG A 653 -5.51 -18.36 51.71
N LEU A 654 -6.71 -18.94 51.76
CA LEU A 654 -6.98 -20.27 51.21
C LEU A 654 -8.30 -20.28 50.45
N TYR A 655 -8.24 -20.77 49.21
CA TYR A 655 -9.39 -20.83 48.32
C TYR A 655 -9.59 -22.23 47.77
N PHE A 656 -10.77 -22.77 47.99
CA PHE A 656 -11.25 -24.08 47.59
C PHE A 656 -12.63 -24.03 46.93
N SER A 657 -13.05 -22.84 46.47
CA SER A 657 -14.37 -22.70 45.88
C SER A 657 -14.55 -23.51 44.60
N HIS A 658 -15.77 -23.95 44.29
CA HIS A 658 -16.07 -24.81 43.12
C HIS A 658 -15.21 -26.08 43.08
N ASN A 659 -15.32 -26.90 44.12
CA ASN A 659 -14.74 -28.25 44.22
C ASN A 659 -15.84 -29.26 44.60
N LYS A 660 -15.47 -30.46 45.03
CA LYS A 660 -16.41 -31.54 45.44
C LYS A 660 -16.15 -31.99 46.88
N ILE A 661 -15.79 -31.06 47.75
CA ILE A 661 -15.40 -31.36 49.14
C ILE A 661 -16.66 -31.66 49.96
N GLU A 662 -16.72 -32.84 50.57
CA GLU A 662 -17.84 -33.23 51.44
C GLU A 662 -17.59 -32.95 52.93
N ILE A 663 -16.33 -33.04 53.36
CA ILE A 663 -15.95 -32.94 54.78
C ILE A 663 -14.76 -31.99 54.92
N LEU A 664 -14.89 -31.02 55.84
CA LEU A 664 -13.77 -30.19 56.28
C LEU A 664 -13.02 -30.92 57.41
N PRO A 665 -11.72 -31.17 57.30
CA PRO A 665 -10.95 -31.79 58.38
C PRO A 665 -10.73 -30.80 59.52
N SER A 666 -10.82 -31.25 60.78
CA SER A 666 -10.50 -30.42 61.97
C SER A 666 -9.09 -29.82 61.89
N HIS A 667 -8.16 -30.55 61.28
CA HIS A 667 -6.78 -30.12 61.03
C HIS A 667 -6.64 -28.84 60.18
N LEU A 668 -7.62 -28.49 59.34
CA LEU A 668 -7.62 -27.22 58.59
C LEU A 668 -7.58 -26.01 59.51
N PHE A 669 -8.27 -26.10 60.64
CA PHE A 669 -8.44 -24.99 61.58
C PHE A 669 -7.22 -24.79 62.50
N LEU A 670 -6.19 -25.63 62.36
CA LEU A 670 -4.88 -25.46 63.01
C LEU A 670 -3.96 -24.48 62.24
N CYS A 671 -4.39 -23.99 61.08
CA CYS A 671 -3.72 -22.92 60.33
C CYS A 671 -4.01 -21.55 60.98
N ASN A 672 -3.47 -21.28 62.17
CA ASN A 672 -3.87 -20.16 63.04
C ASN A 672 -3.67 -18.74 62.44
N LYS A 673 -2.89 -18.61 61.36
CA LYS A 673 -2.69 -17.35 60.63
C LYS A 673 -3.73 -17.09 59.55
N LEU A 674 -4.65 -18.02 59.30
CA LEU A 674 -5.65 -17.91 58.26
C LEU A 674 -6.58 -16.71 58.53
N ARG A 675 -6.65 -15.81 57.55
CA ARG A 675 -7.50 -14.61 57.55
C ARG A 675 -8.63 -14.72 56.55
N TYR A 676 -8.41 -15.47 55.47
CA TYR A 676 -9.38 -15.64 54.39
C TYR A 676 -9.54 -17.13 54.06
N LEU A 677 -10.77 -17.63 54.19
CA LEU A 677 -11.13 -18.99 53.82
C LEU A 677 -12.39 -18.98 52.95
N ASP A 678 -12.27 -19.44 51.72
CA ASP A 678 -13.39 -19.66 50.81
C ASP A 678 -13.49 -21.12 50.40
N VAL A 679 -14.59 -21.76 50.81
CA VAL A 679 -14.96 -23.15 50.49
C VAL A 679 -16.36 -23.20 49.87
N SER A 680 -16.79 -22.12 49.21
CA SER A 680 -18.09 -22.04 48.55
C SER A 680 -18.24 -23.00 47.37
N ASN A 681 -19.47 -23.35 47.01
CA ASN A 681 -19.77 -24.27 45.90
C ASN A 681 -19.05 -25.62 46.06
N ASN A 682 -19.32 -26.29 47.17
CA ASN A 682 -18.86 -27.63 47.51
C ASN A 682 -20.05 -28.46 48.04
N ASP A 683 -19.79 -29.64 48.59
CA ASP A 683 -20.80 -30.55 49.13
C ASP A 683 -20.70 -30.68 50.67
N ILE A 684 -20.21 -29.63 51.34
CA ILE A 684 -19.91 -29.64 52.79
C ILE A 684 -21.20 -29.74 53.60
N ARG A 685 -21.25 -30.69 54.55
CA ARG A 685 -22.43 -30.93 55.41
C ARG A 685 -22.35 -30.31 56.80
N PHE A 686 -21.14 -30.19 57.34
CA PHE A 686 -20.92 -29.62 58.67
C PHE A 686 -19.57 -28.91 58.74
N ILE A 687 -19.46 -27.94 59.64
CA ILE A 687 -18.22 -27.25 59.97
C ILE A 687 -17.73 -27.79 61.33
N PRO A 688 -16.49 -28.28 61.44
CA PRO A 688 -15.94 -28.72 62.72
C PRO A 688 -15.85 -27.59 63.76
N PRO A 689 -16.07 -27.88 65.06
CA PRO A 689 -16.00 -26.88 66.13
C PRO A 689 -14.62 -26.25 66.29
N GLU A 690 -13.56 -26.89 65.79
CA GLU A 690 -12.20 -26.35 65.80
C GLU A 690 -12.06 -25.04 65.00
N ILE A 691 -13.05 -24.64 64.20
CA ILE A 691 -13.08 -23.31 63.55
C ILE A 691 -12.87 -22.16 64.54
N GLY A 692 -13.31 -22.30 65.79
CA GLY A 692 -13.10 -21.31 66.84
C GLY A 692 -11.62 -21.07 67.18
N VAL A 693 -10.70 -21.95 66.76
CA VAL A 693 -9.25 -21.77 66.90
C VAL A 693 -8.71 -20.67 65.96
N LEU A 694 -9.39 -20.40 64.84
CA LEU A 694 -8.98 -19.40 63.85
C LEU A 694 -9.29 -17.96 64.30
N GLN A 695 -8.58 -17.49 65.33
CA GLN A 695 -8.74 -16.14 65.91
C GLN A 695 -8.34 -14.99 64.96
N SER A 696 -7.63 -15.32 63.87
CA SER A 696 -7.22 -14.36 62.83
C SER A 696 -8.20 -14.23 61.66
N LEU A 697 -9.25 -15.08 61.61
CA LEU A 697 -10.17 -15.17 60.48
C LEU A 697 -10.98 -13.88 60.33
N GLN A 698 -11.00 -13.34 59.11
CA GLN A 698 -11.70 -12.10 58.74
C GLN A 698 -12.77 -12.35 57.68
N TYR A 699 -12.51 -13.28 56.76
CA TYR A 699 -13.44 -13.68 55.70
C TYR A 699 -13.65 -15.18 55.75
N PHE A 700 -14.91 -15.60 55.83
CA PHE A 700 -15.31 -16.99 55.73
C PHE A 700 -16.51 -17.13 54.80
N SER A 701 -16.38 -17.99 53.79
CA SER A 701 -17.42 -18.27 52.81
C SER A 701 -17.63 -19.76 52.67
N VAL A 702 -18.85 -20.20 52.95
CA VAL A 702 -19.36 -21.57 52.75
C VAL A 702 -20.66 -21.54 51.92
N THR A 703 -20.84 -20.50 51.11
CA THR A 703 -22.00 -20.32 50.23
C THR A 703 -22.20 -21.53 49.29
N CYS A 704 -23.43 -21.90 48.95
CA CYS A 704 -23.72 -23.05 48.07
C CYS A 704 -23.09 -24.36 48.59
N ASN A 705 -23.45 -24.78 49.80
CA ASN A 705 -23.09 -26.06 50.38
C ASN A 705 -24.36 -26.75 50.93
N LYS A 706 -24.20 -27.81 51.75
CA LYS A 706 -25.30 -28.59 52.33
C LYS A 706 -25.28 -28.52 53.86
N ILE A 707 -24.92 -27.36 54.41
CA ILE A 707 -24.75 -27.20 55.86
C ILE A 707 -26.12 -27.05 56.53
N GLU A 708 -26.39 -27.90 57.51
CA GLU A 708 -27.64 -27.89 58.28
C GLU A 708 -27.54 -27.07 59.58
N ASN A 709 -26.39 -27.12 60.26
CA ASN A 709 -26.16 -26.43 61.52
C ASN A 709 -24.74 -25.82 61.56
N LEU A 710 -24.62 -24.67 62.23
CA LEU A 710 -23.33 -24.02 62.49
C LEU A 710 -22.85 -24.37 63.90
N PRO A 711 -21.55 -24.68 64.10
CA PRO A 711 -20.99 -24.83 65.44
C PRO A 711 -20.95 -23.46 66.16
N ASP A 712 -21.25 -23.46 67.46
CA ASP A 712 -21.21 -22.25 68.28
C ASP A 712 -19.80 -21.62 68.32
N GLU A 713 -18.78 -22.44 68.14
CA GLU A 713 -17.37 -22.04 68.12
C GLU A 713 -17.03 -21.12 66.93
N LEU A 714 -17.80 -21.13 65.83
CA LEU A 714 -17.63 -20.20 64.71
C LEU A 714 -17.70 -18.74 65.18
N PHE A 715 -18.56 -18.47 66.16
CA PHE A 715 -18.78 -17.12 66.67
C PHE A 715 -17.68 -16.66 67.65
N PHE A 716 -16.71 -17.53 67.97
CA PHE A 716 -15.52 -17.15 68.74
C PHE A 716 -14.43 -16.51 67.87
N CYS A 717 -14.59 -16.48 66.54
CA CYS A 717 -13.70 -15.78 65.60
C CYS A 717 -13.93 -14.25 65.64
N LYS A 718 -13.49 -13.58 66.71
CA LYS A 718 -13.78 -12.15 66.99
C LYS A 718 -13.36 -11.15 65.90
N LYS A 719 -12.46 -11.53 64.98
CA LYS A 719 -12.00 -10.69 63.87
C LYS A 719 -12.81 -10.86 62.58
N LEU A 720 -13.84 -11.70 62.59
CA LEU A 720 -14.64 -12.00 61.40
C LEU A 720 -15.42 -10.75 60.97
N LYS A 721 -15.19 -10.33 59.73
CA LYS A 721 -15.84 -9.17 59.08
C LYS A 721 -16.86 -9.60 58.05
N THR A 722 -16.57 -10.69 57.34
CA THR A 722 -17.42 -11.20 56.27
C THR A 722 -17.72 -12.67 56.50
N LEU A 723 -19.00 -12.98 56.66
CA LEU A 723 -19.50 -14.34 56.81
C LEU A 723 -20.55 -14.61 55.72
N LYS A 724 -20.24 -15.52 54.80
CA LYS A 724 -21.16 -15.91 53.72
C LYS A 724 -21.65 -17.34 53.90
N LEU A 725 -22.93 -17.48 54.15
CA LEU A 725 -23.64 -18.72 54.46
C LEU A 725 -24.81 -18.99 53.49
N GLY A 726 -24.98 -18.16 52.45
CA GLY A 726 -26.11 -18.26 51.54
C GLY A 726 -26.20 -19.62 50.83
N LYS A 727 -27.41 -20.01 50.42
CA LYS A 727 -27.69 -21.28 49.72
C LYS A 727 -27.13 -22.51 50.47
N ASN A 728 -27.53 -22.65 51.73
CA ASN A 728 -27.31 -23.83 52.55
C ASN A 728 -28.67 -24.34 53.06
N SER A 729 -28.68 -25.24 54.04
CA SER A 729 -29.88 -25.81 54.65
C SER A 729 -30.02 -25.40 56.13
N LEU A 730 -29.55 -24.21 56.49
CA LEU A 730 -29.59 -23.71 57.87
C LEU A 730 -31.02 -23.37 58.28
N SER A 731 -31.45 -23.86 59.45
CA SER A 731 -32.78 -23.60 60.02
C SER A 731 -32.78 -22.54 61.14
N SER A 732 -31.66 -22.39 61.85
CA SER A 732 -31.52 -21.45 62.96
C SER A 732 -30.11 -20.85 63.02
N LEU A 733 -30.02 -19.62 63.52
CA LEU A 733 -28.77 -18.93 63.75
C LEU A 733 -28.56 -18.76 65.26
N SER A 734 -27.41 -19.22 65.77
CA SER A 734 -27.11 -19.16 67.21
C SER A 734 -27.06 -17.70 67.71
N PRO A 735 -27.64 -17.39 68.89
CA PRO A 735 -27.54 -16.09 69.56
C PRO A 735 -26.09 -15.61 69.81
N LYS A 736 -25.13 -16.54 69.80
CA LYS A 736 -23.70 -16.25 69.94
C LYS A 736 -23.13 -15.43 68.78
N ILE A 737 -23.88 -15.21 67.68
CA ILE A 737 -23.53 -14.24 66.62
C ILE A 737 -23.18 -12.85 67.20
N SER A 738 -23.77 -12.46 68.33
CA SER A 738 -23.45 -11.23 69.06
C SER A 738 -21.97 -11.07 69.44
N TYR A 739 -21.20 -12.16 69.51
CA TYR A 739 -19.76 -12.11 69.80
C TYR A 739 -18.93 -11.57 68.63
N LEU A 740 -19.49 -11.54 67.42
CA LEU A 740 -18.83 -11.01 66.22
C LEU A 740 -19.04 -9.49 66.08
N ALA A 741 -18.46 -8.73 67.00
CA ALA A 741 -18.59 -7.26 67.02
C ALA A 741 -18.03 -6.55 65.76
N GLN A 742 -17.11 -7.20 65.02
CA GLN A 742 -16.49 -6.66 63.81
C GLN A 742 -17.19 -7.08 62.50
N LEU A 743 -18.30 -7.81 62.59
CA LEU A 743 -19.02 -8.31 61.42
C LEU A 743 -19.65 -7.15 60.65
N THR A 744 -19.28 -6.99 59.38
CA THR A 744 -19.81 -5.95 58.48
C THR A 744 -20.67 -6.51 57.37
N TYR A 745 -20.48 -7.79 57.02
CA TYR A 745 -21.22 -8.45 55.94
C TYR A 745 -21.61 -9.87 56.36
N LEU A 746 -22.91 -10.16 56.29
CA LEU A 746 -23.52 -11.44 56.62
C LEU A 746 -24.50 -11.83 55.51
N ASP A 747 -24.19 -12.91 54.79
CA ASP A 747 -25.10 -13.46 53.77
C ASP A 747 -25.76 -14.75 54.26
N LEU A 748 -27.08 -14.72 54.40
CA LEU A 748 -27.94 -15.81 54.87
C LEU A 748 -28.94 -16.25 53.80
N LYS A 749 -28.95 -15.62 52.62
CA LYS A 749 -30.01 -15.78 51.61
C LYS A 749 -30.09 -17.21 51.08
N GLY A 750 -31.31 -17.73 50.91
CA GLY A 750 -31.53 -19.08 50.37
C GLY A 750 -31.22 -20.18 51.39
N ASN A 751 -31.50 -19.94 52.66
CA ASN A 751 -31.53 -20.95 53.73
C ASN A 751 -32.99 -21.20 54.16
N HIS A 752 -33.19 -21.93 55.25
CA HIS A 752 -34.51 -22.30 55.80
C HIS A 752 -34.79 -21.61 57.15
N PHE A 753 -34.32 -20.37 57.33
CA PHE A 753 -34.56 -19.62 58.56
C PHE A 753 -36.03 -19.20 58.68
N GLU A 754 -36.65 -19.49 59.82
CA GLU A 754 -37.98 -18.96 60.16
C GLU A 754 -37.88 -17.59 60.85
N LEU A 755 -36.83 -17.39 61.66
CA LEU A 755 -36.64 -16.21 62.50
C LEU A 755 -35.16 -15.93 62.72
N LEU A 756 -34.83 -14.64 62.82
CA LEU A 756 -33.48 -14.18 63.11
C LEU A 756 -33.32 -13.84 64.60
N PRO A 757 -32.17 -14.15 65.22
CA PRO A 757 -31.91 -13.81 66.61
C PRO A 757 -31.81 -12.29 66.79
N GLN A 758 -32.48 -11.76 67.82
CA GLN A 758 -32.42 -10.34 68.20
C GLN A 758 -30.99 -9.88 68.54
N GLU A 759 -30.12 -10.82 68.93
CA GLU A 759 -28.71 -10.64 69.24
C GLU A 759 -27.89 -10.13 68.03
N LEU A 760 -28.43 -10.18 66.82
CA LEU A 760 -27.85 -9.51 65.64
C LEU A 760 -27.71 -7.99 65.84
N GLY A 761 -28.57 -7.36 66.64
CA GLY A 761 -28.45 -5.93 66.98
C GLY A 761 -27.19 -5.60 67.78
N CYS A 762 -26.56 -6.59 68.42
CA CYS A 762 -25.29 -6.40 69.12
C CYS A 762 -24.10 -6.25 68.15
N CYS A 763 -24.22 -6.70 66.90
CA CYS A 763 -23.21 -6.54 65.86
C CYS A 763 -23.21 -5.09 65.32
N ARG A 764 -22.66 -4.14 66.08
CA ARG A 764 -22.70 -2.70 65.75
C ARG A 764 -22.11 -2.33 64.38
N ALA A 765 -21.21 -3.16 63.85
CA ALA A 765 -20.60 -2.94 62.54
C ALA A 765 -21.46 -3.46 61.36
N LEU A 766 -22.51 -4.24 61.64
CA LEU A 766 -23.38 -4.85 60.64
C LEU A 766 -24.53 -3.89 60.32
N LYS A 767 -24.47 -3.29 59.13
CA LYS A 767 -25.52 -2.41 58.60
C LYS A 767 -26.52 -3.19 57.75
N HIS A 768 -27.69 -2.59 57.48
CA HIS A 768 -28.69 -3.15 56.58
C HIS A 768 -28.11 -3.55 55.21
N SER A 769 -27.20 -2.73 54.65
CA SER A 769 -26.52 -3.01 53.37
C SER A 769 -25.59 -4.24 53.39
N GLY A 770 -25.12 -4.63 54.58
CA GLY A 770 -24.25 -5.78 54.78
C GLY A 770 -24.99 -7.07 55.14
N LEU A 771 -26.28 -6.98 55.52
CA LEU A 771 -27.10 -8.12 55.92
C LEU A 771 -27.95 -8.59 54.72
N ILE A 772 -27.54 -9.67 54.07
CA ILE A 772 -28.19 -10.23 52.89
C ILE A 772 -29.10 -11.39 53.30
N VAL A 773 -30.41 -11.15 53.34
CA VAL A 773 -31.45 -12.11 53.78
C VAL A 773 -32.74 -11.87 52.96
N GLU A 774 -33.72 -12.79 52.99
CA GLU A 774 -35.05 -12.48 52.46
C GLU A 774 -35.73 -11.33 53.23
N GLU A 775 -36.39 -10.41 52.52
CA GLU A 775 -37.05 -9.24 53.13
C GLU A 775 -38.06 -9.62 54.23
N THR A 776 -38.80 -10.72 54.03
CA THR A 776 -39.76 -11.27 55.01
C THR A 776 -39.09 -11.67 56.32
N LEU A 777 -37.87 -12.19 56.23
CA LEU A 777 -37.09 -12.63 57.39
C LEU A 777 -36.43 -11.43 58.09
N PHE A 778 -36.00 -10.40 57.35
CA PHE A 778 -35.54 -9.14 57.95
C PHE A 778 -36.64 -8.46 58.78
N GLN A 779 -37.90 -8.58 58.36
CA GLN A 779 -39.05 -8.05 59.10
C GLN A 779 -39.30 -8.76 60.45
N THR A 780 -38.76 -9.96 60.67
CA THR A 780 -38.89 -10.68 61.96
C THR A 780 -38.05 -10.07 63.08
N LEU A 781 -37.04 -9.26 62.75
CA LEU A 781 -36.22 -8.57 63.75
C LEU A 781 -37.02 -7.49 64.50
N PRO A 782 -36.76 -7.28 65.80
CA PRO A 782 -37.36 -6.20 66.58
C PRO A 782 -37.16 -4.82 65.91
N PRO A 783 -38.13 -3.89 66.02
CA PRO A 783 -38.04 -2.58 65.38
C PRO A 783 -36.79 -1.80 65.79
N ASP A 784 -36.42 -1.84 67.08
CA ASP A 784 -35.21 -1.18 67.61
C ASP A 784 -33.93 -1.63 66.90
N VAL A 785 -33.82 -2.94 66.61
CA VAL A 785 -32.67 -3.53 65.90
C VAL A 785 -32.67 -3.11 64.44
N ARG A 786 -33.83 -3.11 63.78
CA ARG A 786 -33.95 -2.70 62.37
C ARG A 786 -33.60 -1.23 62.19
N ASP A 787 -34.03 -0.37 63.11
CA ASP A 787 -33.74 1.06 63.07
C ASP A 787 -32.26 1.33 63.34
N GLN A 788 -31.66 0.61 64.30
CA GLN A 788 -30.21 0.66 64.54
C GLN A 788 -29.40 0.22 63.31
N MET A 789 -29.84 -0.78 62.56
CA MET A 789 -29.18 -1.25 61.33
C MET A 789 -29.37 -0.31 60.13
N LYS A 790 -30.42 0.53 60.15
CA LYS A 790 -30.70 1.55 59.13
C LYS A 790 -30.05 2.90 59.44
N ALA A 791 -29.72 3.17 60.69
CA ALA A 791 -29.09 4.40 61.14
C ALA A 791 -27.60 4.44 60.73
N GLU A 792 -27.34 4.93 59.51
CA GLU A 792 -26.19 5.72 59.03
C GLU A 792 -26.13 5.68 57.50
#